data_AF-A0A2S3QR90-F1
#
_entry.id   AF-A0A2S3QR90-F1
#
_cell.length_a   1.000
_cell.length_b   1.000
_cell.length_c   1.000
_cell.angle_alpha   90.00
_cell.angle_beta   90.00
_cell.angle_gamma   90.00
#
_symmetry.space_group_name_H-M   'P 1'
#
loop_
_entity.id
_entity.type
_entity.pdbx_description
1 polymer ?
#
loop_
_entity_poly.entity_id
_entity_poly.type
_entity_poly.pdbx_seq_one_letter_code
_entity_poly.pdbx_strand_id
1 'polypeptide(L)'
;MTNETWTIQDSDRLYNVSKWSNGYFKIEENGQLKATPNPNKNVGIVINDVIEEAKEQGIQLPLVIRFHDILRSQVKLLNNTFQKVIDDEDYRGKFFGVYPVKVNQMREVVEEIVDAGSRYNYGLEAGSKPELLSALAYNNNADSLTVLNGYKDRDYLKLAILGAKLGRKVFVVIEKFSELRMLVELGKEHGVIPFIGIRGRMSVKGRGKWESSGGDKAKFGLTTSEIILAIEYLKKHDRLDMLKLFHFHIGSQITDIRSIKEAIEEGSRIYCKMQKIGAPLQYFDVGGGLGVDYDGTNSTNDSSINYSITDYITDIVYGLKSVCDLEGVEHPHIITESGRAITAHHSCVITNIIGEIDNTKIEFSTKQETGEHNLVTEMRQVGEVLAKTKNWQEAYNDAMKIKSDSIHAFKLGILELEERAKIETMHLRILKEISTLVPEEDFQSELMEDLENTLSGQYLCNFSVFQSACDSWAIEQVLPVVPLTRLNEKPGKRSTLADITCDSDGKIDRFYDPDEGFKKTIAVHQLTEGEEYRIGIFLTGAYQDVMGDMHNLFGRVNEVHVYADSDDPKGFYIEETVEGNSARQVLSTMQYNPEFMAFKVKRYIDRQVSRGRIRPRDGVSLVDFYEDCLKSYTYLK
;
A
#
# COMPACT_ATOMS: atom_id res chain seq x y z
N MET A 1 36.47 -19.87 7.77
CA MET A 1 35.09 -19.36 7.74
C MET A 1 34.31 -20.15 8.77
N THR A 2 33.97 -19.53 9.89
CA THR A 2 33.04 -20.10 10.86
C THR A 2 31.71 -20.30 10.15
N ASN A 3 31.19 -21.54 10.13
CA ASN A 3 29.81 -21.82 9.72
C ASN A 3 28.90 -21.18 10.78
N GLU A 4 28.63 -19.88 10.65
CA GLU A 4 27.58 -19.25 11.45
C GLU A 4 26.24 -19.82 10.97
N THR A 5 25.61 -20.58 11.86
CA THR A 5 24.27 -21.12 11.68
C THR A 5 23.31 -19.94 11.59
N TRP A 6 22.61 -19.78 10.46
CA TRP A 6 21.64 -18.69 10.28
C TRP A 6 20.56 -18.74 11.35
N THR A 7 20.25 -17.59 11.92
CA THR A 7 19.29 -17.44 13.01
C THR A 7 18.08 -16.62 12.59
N ILE A 8 17.02 -16.67 13.40
CA ILE A 8 15.83 -15.82 13.17
C ILE A 8 16.16 -14.32 13.33
N GLN A 9 17.19 -13.97 14.11
CA GLN A 9 17.66 -12.60 14.26
C GLN A 9 18.33 -12.10 12.97
N ASP A 10 19.01 -12.99 12.24
CA ASP A 10 19.58 -12.66 10.93
C ASP A 10 18.47 -12.38 9.91
N SER A 11 17.40 -13.18 9.91
CA SER A 11 16.20 -12.91 9.10
C SER A 11 15.46 -11.64 9.51
N ASP A 12 15.32 -11.36 10.81
CA ASP A 12 14.70 -10.12 11.31
C ASP A 12 15.51 -8.90 10.86
N ARG A 13 16.84 -8.98 10.92
CA ARG A 13 17.73 -7.95 10.38
C ARG A 13 17.59 -7.82 8.87
N LEU A 14 17.56 -8.92 8.12
CA LEU A 14 17.50 -8.89 6.66
C LEU A 14 16.19 -8.29 6.11
N TYR A 15 15.05 -8.70 6.67
CA TYR A 15 13.72 -8.25 6.24
C TYR A 15 13.17 -7.07 7.06
N ASN A 16 13.94 -6.61 8.04
CA ASN A 16 13.65 -5.50 8.93
C ASN A 16 12.30 -5.61 9.68
N VAL A 17 11.82 -6.83 9.94
CA VAL A 17 10.44 -7.10 10.41
C VAL A 17 10.14 -6.34 11.70
N SER A 18 11.03 -6.39 12.68
CA SER A 18 10.86 -5.70 13.96
C SER A 18 10.74 -4.18 13.86
N LYS A 19 11.26 -3.55 12.79
CA LYS A 19 11.24 -2.09 12.62
C LYS A 19 9.95 -1.56 12.02
N TRP A 20 9.50 -2.09 10.88
CA TRP A 20 8.28 -1.60 10.21
C TRP A 20 7.00 -2.18 10.82
N SER A 21 7.07 -3.32 11.53
CA SER A 21 5.89 -4.02 12.03
C SER A 21 5.18 -3.34 13.19
N ASN A 22 5.81 -2.38 13.87
CA ASN A 22 5.31 -1.79 15.13
C ASN A 22 4.94 -2.84 16.19
N GLY A 23 5.62 -3.99 16.18
CA GLY A 23 5.38 -5.10 17.10
C GLY A 23 4.18 -6.01 16.74
N TYR A 24 3.45 -5.70 15.66
CA TYR A 24 2.35 -6.53 15.16
C TYR A 24 2.81 -7.78 14.42
N PHE A 25 4.05 -7.84 13.94
CA PHE A 25 4.58 -9.00 13.22
C PHE A 25 5.94 -9.40 13.79
N LYS A 26 6.16 -10.70 13.97
CA LYS A 26 7.38 -11.25 14.55
C LYS A 26 7.72 -12.59 13.90
N ILE A 27 9.00 -12.89 13.81
CA ILE A 27 9.51 -14.18 13.36
C ILE A 27 9.61 -15.10 14.58
N GLU A 28 9.03 -16.30 14.50
CA GLU A 28 9.11 -17.32 15.55
C GLU A 28 10.36 -18.19 15.41
N GLU A 29 10.74 -18.87 16.51
CA GLU A 29 11.93 -19.73 16.58
C GLU A 29 11.91 -20.87 15.53
N ASN A 30 10.73 -21.32 15.11
CA ASN A 30 10.55 -22.33 14.08
C ASN A 30 10.66 -21.76 12.64
N GLY A 31 10.97 -20.47 12.48
CA GLY A 31 11.10 -19.81 11.17
C GLY A 31 9.79 -19.46 10.48
N GLN A 32 8.67 -19.45 11.21
CA GLN A 32 7.38 -18.96 10.70
C GLN A 32 7.11 -17.51 11.10
N LEU A 33 6.31 -16.81 10.29
CA LEU A 33 5.90 -15.45 10.57
C LEU A 33 4.57 -15.41 11.34
N LYS A 34 4.55 -14.69 12.46
CA LYS A 34 3.41 -14.57 13.37
C LYS A 34 2.91 -13.13 13.46
N ALA A 35 1.61 -12.95 13.33
CA ALA A 35 0.93 -11.70 13.64
C ALA A 35 0.55 -11.67 15.14
N THR A 36 0.70 -10.52 15.79
CA THR A 36 0.32 -10.28 17.19
C THR A 36 -0.60 -9.06 17.21
N PRO A 37 -1.92 -9.23 16.96
CA PRO A 37 -2.82 -8.10 16.73
C PRO A 37 -2.95 -7.13 17.91
N ASN A 38 -2.67 -7.60 19.12
CA ASN A 38 -2.53 -6.77 20.30
C ASN A 38 -1.19 -7.03 20.98
N PRO A 39 -0.20 -6.12 20.86
CA PRO A 39 1.13 -6.31 21.44
C PRO A 39 1.14 -6.53 22.97
N ASN A 40 0.08 -6.11 23.68
CA ASN A 40 -0.05 -6.29 25.13
C ASN A 40 -0.67 -7.64 25.52
N LYS A 41 -1.24 -8.39 24.56
CA LYS A 41 -1.76 -9.74 24.79
C LYS A 41 -0.78 -10.74 24.20
N ASN A 42 -0.52 -11.82 24.92
CA ASN A 42 0.33 -12.91 24.44
C ASN A 42 -0.47 -13.90 23.57
N VAL A 43 -1.27 -13.39 22.63
CA VAL A 43 -2.00 -14.19 21.65
C VAL A 43 -1.44 -13.82 20.28
N GLY A 44 -0.96 -14.83 19.57
CA GLY A 44 -0.39 -14.63 18.25
C GLY A 44 -0.96 -15.62 17.25
N ILE A 45 -0.98 -15.19 16.01
CA ILE A 45 -1.62 -15.82 14.87
C ILE A 45 -0.52 -16.20 13.89
N VAL A 46 -0.24 -17.48 13.75
CA VAL A 46 0.71 -17.96 12.74
C VAL A 46 0.07 -17.78 11.37
N ILE A 47 0.66 -16.94 10.52
CA ILE A 47 0.06 -16.56 9.23
C ILE A 47 -0.14 -17.79 8.34
N ASN A 48 0.78 -18.75 8.41
CA ASN A 48 0.68 -19.97 7.64
C ASN A 48 -0.54 -20.83 8.03
N ASP A 49 -0.91 -20.85 9.31
CA ASP A 49 -2.05 -21.63 9.79
C ASP A 49 -3.38 -21.04 9.32
N VAL A 50 -3.46 -19.71 9.21
CA VAL A 50 -4.61 -19.01 8.58
C VAL A 50 -4.74 -19.43 7.11
N ILE A 51 -3.63 -19.50 6.39
CA ILE A 51 -3.63 -19.88 4.96
C ILE A 51 -4.09 -21.33 4.79
N GLU A 52 -3.61 -22.26 5.62
CA GLU A 52 -4.06 -23.65 5.56
C GLU A 52 -5.55 -23.79 5.88
N GLU A 53 -6.04 -23.10 6.90
CA GLU A 53 -7.47 -23.14 7.25
C GLU A 53 -8.35 -22.52 6.16
N ALA A 54 -7.91 -21.42 5.55
CA ALA A 54 -8.60 -20.83 4.40
C ALA A 54 -8.66 -21.81 3.21
N LYS A 55 -7.56 -22.55 2.94
CA LYS A 55 -7.52 -23.58 1.90
C LYS A 55 -8.45 -24.75 2.20
N GLU A 56 -8.55 -25.18 3.46
CA GLU A 56 -9.51 -26.20 3.90
C GLU A 56 -10.97 -25.76 3.67
N GLN A 57 -11.25 -24.45 3.75
CA GLN A 57 -12.54 -23.84 3.41
C GLN A 57 -12.75 -23.61 1.90
N GLY A 58 -11.78 -24.00 1.06
CA GLY A 58 -11.85 -23.87 -0.40
C GLY A 58 -11.34 -22.53 -0.96
N ILE A 59 -10.76 -21.68 -0.11
CA ILE A 59 -10.19 -20.39 -0.52
C ILE A 59 -8.80 -20.58 -1.10
N GLN A 60 -8.57 -20.05 -2.29
CA GLN A 60 -7.32 -20.23 -3.04
C GLN A 60 -6.40 -19.00 -2.91
N LEU A 61 -5.10 -19.19 -3.12
CA LEU A 61 -4.17 -18.07 -3.30
C LEU A 61 -4.33 -17.46 -4.71
N PRO A 62 -4.01 -16.17 -4.90
CA PRO A 62 -3.63 -15.20 -3.87
C PRO A 62 -4.84 -14.79 -3.00
N LEU A 63 -4.57 -14.34 -1.77
CA LEU A 63 -5.58 -13.81 -0.87
C LEU A 63 -5.05 -12.64 -0.03
N VAL A 64 -5.94 -11.86 0.54
CA VAL A 64 -5.64 -10.85 1.56
C VAL A 64 -6.07 -11.37 2.93
N ILE A 65 -5.20 -11.25 3.92
CA ILE A 65 -5.55 -11.48 5.33
C ILE A 65 -5.78 -10.13 5.99
N ARG A 66 -6.96 -9.93 6.58
CA ARG A 66 -7.28 -8.75 7.40
C ARG A 66 -7.30 -9.13 8.88
N PHE A 67 -6.45 -8.48 9.66
CA PHE A 67 -6.39 -8.60 11.11
C PHE A 67 -7.22 -7.48 11.76
N HIS A 68 -8.51 -7.72 11.99
CA HIS A 68 -9.41 -6.70 12.52
C HIS A 68 -8.98 -6.19 13.90
N ASP A 69 -8.41 -7.06 14.75
CA ASP A 69 -7.84 -6.65 16.03
C ASP A 69 -6.72 -5.60 15.92
N ILE A 70 -5.97 -5.55 14.80
CA ILE A 70 -4.97 -4.50 14.56
C ILE A 70 -5.67 -3.14 14.36
N LEU A 71 -6.77 -3.09 13.61
CA LEU A 71 -7.58 -1.86 13.46
C LEU A 71 -8.06 -1.37 14.84
N ARG A 72 -8.65 -2.28 15.64
CA ARG A 72 -9.10 -1.98 17.00
C ARG A 72 -7.96 -1.46 17.86
N SER A 73 -6.79 -2.08 17.75
CA SER A 73 -5.58 -1.72 18.49
C SER A 73 -5.10 -0.32 18.13
N GLN A 74 -5.03 0.01 16.84
CA GLN A 74 -4.62 1.33 16.35
C GLN A 74 -5.57 2.45 16.77
N VAL A 75 -6.88 2.23 16.66
CA VAL A 75 -7.89 3.20 17.15
C VAL A 75 -7.69 3.45 18.65
N LYS A 76 -7.51 2.41 19.45
CA LYS A 76 -7.27 2.54 20.90
C LYS A 76 -5.96 3.25 21.20
N LEU A 77 -4.88 2.90 20.50
CA LEU A 77 -3.55 3.49 20.68
C LEU A 77 -3.59 4.99 20.45
N LEU A 78 -4.14 5.44 19.31
CA LEU A 78 -4.26 6.86 18.96
C LEU A 78 -5.02 7.64 20.05
N ASN A 79 -6.23 7.19 20.40
CA ASN A 79 -7.09 7.89 21.37
C ASN A 79 -6.49 7.91 22.78
N ASN A 80 -5.95 6.78 23.26
CA ASN A 80 -5.34 6.72 24.58
C ASN A 80 -4.08 7.58 24.68
N THR A 81 -3.29 7.67 23.59
CA THR A 81 -2.06 8.47 23.57
C THR A 81 -2.41 9.96 23.59
N PHE A 82 -3.41 10.38 22.81
CA PHE A 82 -3.94 11.75 22.87
C PHE A 82 -4.46 12.10 24.27
N GLN A 83 -5.26 11.21 24.89
CA GLN A 83 -5.79 11.44 26.23
C GLN A 83 -4.65 11.63 27.24
N LYS A 84 -3.65 10.74 27.21
CA LYS A 84 -2.48 10.83 28.08
C LYS A 84 -1.72 12.15 27.91
N VAL A 85 -1.40 12.53 26.67
CA VAL A 85 -0.66 13.77 26.41
C VAL A 85 -1.47 15.01 26.78
N ILE A 86 -2.80 15.01 26.55
CA ILE A 86 -3.69 16.09 26.99
C ILE A 86 -3.65 16.26 28.51
N ASP A 87 -3.68 15.14 29.25
CA ASP A 87 -3.62 15.14 30.71
C ASP A 87 -2.23 15.58 31.21
N ASP A 88 -1.15 15.06 30.63
CA ASP A 88 0.23 15.40 30.97
C ASP A 88 0.56 16.89 30.71
N GLU A 89 -0.08 17.49 29.69
CA GLU A 89 0.08 18.89 29.31
C GLU A 89 -0.99 19.83 29.89
N ASP A 90 -1.86 19.39 30.80
CA ASP A 90 -2.97 20.20 31.34
C ASP A 90 -3.80 20.92 30.24
N TYR A 91 -3.99 20.26 29.09
CA TYR A 91 -4.68 20.84 27.95
C TYR A 91 -6.20 20.81 28.17
N ARG A 92 -6.86 21.97 28.07
CA ARG A 92 -8.30 22.08 28.39
C ARG A 92 -9.26 21.50 27.34
N GLY A 93 -8.79 21.37 26.10
CA GLY A 93 -9.58 20.78 25.02
C GLY A 93 -9.67 19.25 25.11
N LYS A 94 -10.36 18.65 24.15
CA LYS A 94 -10.53 17.19 24.05
C LYS A 94 -10.09 16.73 22.67
N PHE A 95 -9.71 15.46 22.53
CA PHE A 95 -9.41 14.85 21.25
C PHE A 95 -10.63 14.16 20.65
N PHE A 96 -10.80 14.28 19.33
CA PHE A 96 -11.75 13.54 18.52
C PHE A 96 -11.04 13.01 17.28
N GLY A 97 -10.78 11.72 17.23
CA GLY A 97 -10.28 11.09 16.01
C GLY A 97 -11.38 10.94 14.96
N VAL A 98 -11.05 11.14 13.69
CA VAL A 98 -11.98 11.00 12.57
C VAL A 98 -11.32 10.12 11.51
N TYR A 99 -12.01 9.08 11.03
CA TYR A 99 -11.47 8.22 9.98
C TYR A 99 -11.81 8.77 8.59
N PRO A 100 -10.83 9.19 7.77
CA PRO A 100 -11.08 9.56 6.39
C PRO A 100 -11.34 8.30 5.56
N VAL A 101 -12.61 8.12 5.17
CA VAL A 101 -13.11 6.93 4.46
C VAL A 101 -12.33 6.69 3.17
N LYS A 102 -11.80 7.74 2.54
CA LYS A 102 -10.97 7.68 1.33
C LYS A 102 -9.77 6.74 1.39
N VAL A 103 -9.25 6.45 2.59
CA VAL A 103 -8.06 5.61 2.79
C VAL A 103 -8.38 4.14 2.59
N ASN A 104 -9.54 3.70 3.06
CA ASN A 104 -10.09 2.38 2.82
C ASN A 104 -11.62 2.41 3.01
N GLN A 105 -12.36 2.44 1.90
CA GLN A 105 -13.83 2.51 1.90
C GLN A 105 -14.51 1.16 2.09
N MET A 106 -13.74 0.08 2.28
CA MET A 106 -14.31 -1.25 2.49
C MET A 106 -15.22 -1.25 3.72
N ARG A 107 -16.38 -1.90 3.59
CA ARG A 107 -17.44 -1.87 4.60
C ARG A 107 -16.93 -2.39 5.94
N GLU A 108 -16.30 -3.54 5.91
CA GLU A 108 -15.70 -4.26 7.03
C GLU A 108 -14.69 -3.40 7.79
N VAL A 109 -13.84 -2.64 7.07
CA VAL A 109 -12.85 -1.75 7.69
C VAL A 109 -13.53 -0.58 8.38
N VAL A 110 -14.53 0.03 7.73
CA VAL A 110 -15.28 1.16 8.29
C VAL A 110 -16.11 0.73 9.50
N GLU A 111 -16.81 -0.39 9.42
CA GLU A 111 -17.59 -0.96 10.52
C GLU A 111 -16.70 -1.24 11.74
N GLU A 112 -15.55 -1.86 11.53
CA GLU A 112 -14.63 -2.22 12.60
C GLU A 112 -14.02 -0.99 13.31
N ILE A 113 -13.65 0.04 12.53
CA ILE A 113 -13.15 1.31 13.07
C ILE A 113 -14.23 2.05 13.86
N VAL A 114 -15.47 2.10 13.34
CA VAL A 114 -16.60 2.76 14.02
C VAL A 114 -16.93 2.04 15.33
N ASP A 115 -16.98 0.70 15.33
CA ASP A 115 -17.24 -0.08 16.54
C ASP A 115 -16.14 0.12 17.58
N ALA A 116 -14.87 -0.05 17.21
CA ALA A 116 -13.74 0.15 18.10
C ALA A 116 -13.64 1.59 18.64
N GLY A 117 -14.05 2.55 17.81
CA GLY A 117 -14.02 3.98 18.08
C GLY A 117 -15.22 4.50 18.88
N SER A 118 -16.28 3.72 19.04
CA SER A 118 -17.56 4.15 19.62
C SER A 118 -17.38 4.81 21.00
N ARG A 119 -16.59 4.20 21.89
CA ARG A 119 -16.31 4.72 23.25
C ARG A 119 -15.52 6.03 23.27
N TYR A 120 -14.90 6.40 22.16
CA TYR A 120 -14.10 7.61 22.00
C TYR A 120 -14.82 8.70 21.19
N ASN A 121 -16.05 8.46 20.76
CA ASN A 121 -16.76 9.30 19.78
C ASN A 121 -15.97 9.48 18.48
N TYR A 122 -15.27 8.42 18.05
CA TYR A 122 -14.50 8.42 16.82
C TYR A 122 -15.43 8.63 15.62
N GLY A 123 -15.12 9.62 14.79
CA GLY A 123 -15.96 10.06 13.67
C GLY A 123 -15.55 9.48 12.32
N LEU A 124 -16.28 9.89 11.29
CA LEU A 124 -15.95 9.63 9.88
C LEU A 124 -15.77 10.93 9.10
N GLU A 125 -14.80 10.94 8.19
CA GLU A 125 -14.59 12.02 7.21
C GLU A 125 -14.94 11.53 5.81
N ALA A 126 -15.61 12.38 5.05
CA ALA A 126 -16.02 12.12 3.69
C ALA A 126 -15.53 13.25 2.76
N GLY A 127 -14.74 12.88 1.76
CA GLY A 127 -14.22 13.78 0.73
C GLY A 127 -15.08 13.84 -0.53
N SER A 128 -16.15 13.04 -0.62
CA SER A 128 -17.03 12.98 -1.81
C SER A 128 -18.47 12.60 -1.47
N LYS A 129 -19.39 12.78 -2.43
CA LYS A 129 -20.81 12.47 -2.24
C LYS A 129 -21.08 10.99 -1.92
N PRO A 130 -20.45 10.00 -2.59
CA PRO A 130 -20.60 8.58 -2.21
C PRO A 130 -20.07 8.27 -0.81
N GLU A 131 -18.94 8.87 -0.43
CA GLU A 131 -18.39 8.70 0.92
C GLU A 131 -19.30 9.35 1.98
N LEU A 132 -19.98 10.45 1.67
CA LEU A 132 -20.98 11.03 2.56
C LEU A 132 -22.18 10.10 2.73
N LEU A 133 -22.63 9.43 1.67
CA LEU A 133 -23.71 8.44 1.78
C LEU A 133 -23.32 7.28 2.69
N SER A 134 -22.09 6.76 2.58
CA SER A 134 -21.60 5.73 3.50
C SER A 134 -21.44 6.26 4.93
N ALA A 135 -20.87 7.45 5.12
CA ALA A 135 -20.74 8.05 6.44
C ALA A 135 -22.10 8.29 7.11
N LEU A 136 -23.12 8.71 6.34
CA LEU A 136 -24.49 8.83 6.85
C LEU A 136 -25.12 7.47 7.19
N ALA A 137 -24.74 6.39 6.53
CA ALA A 137 -25.24 5.05 6.88
C ALA A 137 -24.56 4.50 8.14
N TYR A 138 -23.23 4.58 8.23
CA TYR A 138 -22.44 3.86 9.23
C TYR A 138 -22.06 4.69 10.46
N ASN A 139 -21.97 6.01 10.36
CA ASN A 139 -21.66 6.84 11.53
C ASN A 139 -22.89 7.02 12.43
N ASN A 140 -23.13 6.02 13.29
CA ASN A 140 -24.35 5.88 14.08
C ASN A 140 -24.28 6.53 15.48
N ASN A 141 -23.08 6.89 15.96
CA ASN A 141 -22.91 7.58 17.23
C ASN A 141 -23.22 9.08 17.06
N ALA A 142 -24.28 9.57 17.72
CA ALA A 142 -24.71 10.97 17.65
C ALA A 142 -23.66 11.97 18.17
N ASP A 143 -22.76 11.53 19.06
CA ASP A 143 -21.70 12.36 19.62
C ASP A 143 -20.43 12.40 18.78
N SER A 144 -20.28 11.46 17.85
CA SER A 144 -19.18 11.42 16.89
C SER A 144 -19.28 12.54 15.85
N LEU A 145 -18.15 12.89 15.26
CA LEU A 145 -18.08 13.94 14.25
C LEU A 145 -18.24 13.35 12.85
N THR A 146 -18.94 14.06 11.97
CA THR A 146 -18.92 13.79 10.53
C THR A 146 -18.30 15.00 9.83
N VAL A 147 -17.07 14.87 9.32
CA VAL A 147 -16.32 15.97 8.69
C VAL A 147 -16.41 15.84 7.17
N LEU A 148 -16.76 16.93 6.49
CA LEU A 148 -17.07 16.91 5.07
C LEU A 148 -16.10 17.80 4.28
N ASN A 149 -15.18 17.18 3.56
CA ASN A 149 -14.20 17.84 2.69
C ASN A 149 -14.55 17.63 1.20
N GLY A 150 -13.67 18.09 0.32
CA GLY A 150 -13.79 17.94 -1.13
C GLY A 150 -14.76 18.93 -1.78
N TYR A 151 -15.00 18.76 -3.08
CA TYR A 151 -15.93 19.62 -3.82
C TYR A 151 -17.38 19.32 -3.47
N LYS A 152 -18.14 20.37 -3.14
CA LYS A 152 -19.52 20.23 -2.68
C LYS A 152 -20.49 20.87 -3.66
N ASP A 153 -21.27 20.02 -4.33
CA ASP A 153 -22.42 20.46 -5.14
C ASP A 153 -23.67 20.64 -4.26
N ARG A 154 -24.80 21.04 -4.88
CA ARG A 154 -26.04 21.29 -4.16
C ARG A 154 -26.59 20.01 -3.50
N ASP A 155 -26.43 18.85 -4.13
CA ASP A 155 -26.90 17.57 -3.60
C ASP A 155 -26.07 17.11 -2.39
N TYR A 156 -24.74 17.28 -2.47
CA TYR A 156 -23.84 17.04 -1.35
C TYR A 156 -24.26 17.87 -0.14
N LEU A 157 -24.49 19.18 -0.32
CA LEU A 157 -24.88 20.05 0.79
C LEU A 157 -26.28 19.72 1.34
N LYS A 158 -27.21 19.27 0.49
CA LYS A 158 -28.51 18.75 0.95
C LYS A 158 -28.37 17.49 1.79
N LEU A 159 -27.46 16.58 1.45
CA LEU A 159 -27.13 15.41 2.27
C LEU A 159 -26.50 15.82 3.61
N ALA A 160 -25.64 16.84 3.63
CA ALA A 160 -25.10 17.39 4.87
C ALA A 160 -26.22 17.95 5.77
N ILE A 161 -27.18 18.68 5.19
CA ILE A 161 -28.37 19.18 5.90
C ILE A 161 -29.25 18.03 6.39
N LEU A 162 -29.41 16.95 5.62
CA LEU A 162 -30.09 15.74 6.07
C LEU A 162 -29.43 15.19 7.33
N GLY A 163 -28.10 15.04 7.35
CA GLY A 163 -27.37 14.59 8.53
C GLY A 163 -27.60 15.49 9.75
N ALA A 164 -27.58 16.81 9.57
CA ALA A 164 -27.90 17.76 10.64
C ALA A 164 -29.35 17.62 11.14
N LYS A 165 -30.32 17.39 10.24
CA LYS A 165 -31.72 17.13 10.62
C LYS A 165 -31.92 15.83 11.39
N LEU A 166 -31.04 14.85 11.18
CA LEU A 166 -30.99 13.62 11.96
C LEU A 166 -30.33 13.81 13.34
N GLY A 167 -29.94 15.04 13.70
CA GLY A 167 -29.32 15.35 14.98
C GLY A 167 -27.83 15.02 15.05
N ARG A 168 -27.15 14.80 13.92
CA ARG A 168 -25.73 14.46 13.88
C ARG A 168 -24.85 15.69 13.87
N LYS A 169 -23.63 15.58 14.43
CA LYS A 169 -22.61 16.63 14.39
C LYS A 169 -21.89 16.65 13.04
N VAL A 170 -22.53 17.24 12.05
CA VAL A 170 -22.00 17.38 10.69
C VAL A 170 -21.26 18.70 10.54
N PHE A 171 -19.99 18.64 10.14
CA PHE A 171 -19.14 19.79 9.81
C PHE A 171 -18.96 19.88 8.30
N VAL A 172 -19.53 20.91 7.68
CA VAL A 172 -19.23 21.25 6.29
C VAL A 172 -17.99 22.13 6.25
N VAL A 173 -16.84 21.55 5.85
CA VAL A 173 -15.58 22.28 5.73
C VAL A 173 -15.58 23.08 4.43
N ILE A 174 -15.63 24.40 4.50
CA ILE A 174 -15.61 25.27 3.34
C ILE A 174 -14.20 25.30 2.75
N GLU A 175 -14.08 24.82 1.51
CA GLU A 175 -12.82 24.83 0.76
C GLU A 175 -12.85 25.87 -0.37
N LYS A 176 -14.05 26.35 -0.73
CA LYS A 176 -14.26 27.46 -1.65
C LYS A 176 -15.35 28.40 -1.15
N PHE A 177 -15.13 29.70 -1.30
CA PHE A 177 -16.09 30.71 -0.84
C PHE A 177 -17.50 30.56 -1.44
N SER A 178 -17.62 30.06 -2.67
CA SER A 178 -18.91 29.78 -3.31
C SER A 178 -19.74 28.72 -2.57
N GLU A 179 -19.09 27.74 -1.92
CA GLU A 179 -19.76 26.68 -1.15
C GLU A 179 -20.49 27.26 0.06
N LEU A 180 -19.87 28.24 0.72
CA LEU A 180 -20.46 28.93 1.88
C LEU A 180 -21.77 29.64 1.51
N ARG A 181 -21.80 30.34 0.37
CA ARG A 181 -23.01 31.01 -0.11
C ARG A 181 -24.14 30.01 -0.35
N MET A 182 -23.82 28.91 -1.02
CA MET A 182 -24.77 27.85 -1.31
C MET A 182 -25.29 27.16 -0.05
N LEU A 183 -24.42 26.90 0.94
CA LEU A 183 -24.80 26.31 2.22
C LEU A 183 -25.75 27.21 3.01
N VAL A 184 -25.46 28.52 3.08
CA VAL A 184 -26.33 29.48 3.78
C VAL A 184 -27.69 29.63 3.10
N GLU A 185 -27.74 29.60 1.76
CA GLU A 185 -28.99 29.59 1.00
C GLU A 185 -29.84 28.34 1.29
N LEU A 186 -29.23 27.15 1.15
CA LEU A 186 -29.90 25.88 1.43
C LEU A 186 -30.33 25.75 2.89
N GLY A 187 -29.52 26.26 3.82
CA GLY A 187 -29.86 26.25 5.24
C GLY A 187 -31.11 27.09 5.55
N LYS A 188 -31.33 28.19 4.82
CA LYS A 188 -32.57 28.97 4.90
C LYS A 188 -33.76 28.23 4.29
N GLU A 189 -33.57 27.59 3.13
CA GLU A 189 -34.60 26.78 2.45
C GLU A 189 -35.09 25.64 3.35
N HIS A 190 -34.18 24.97 4.05
CA HIS A 190 -34.48 23.75 4.81
C HIS A 190 -34.68 23.96 6.31
N GLY A 191 -34.45 25.17 6.83
CA GLY A 191 -34.65 25.55 8.24
C GLY A 191 -33.56 25.06 9.21
N VAL A 192 -32.54 24.36 8.72
CA VAL A 192 -31.40 23.84 9.51
C VAL A 192 -30.13 24.07 8.70
N ILE A 193 -29.06 24.46 9.39
CA ILE A 193 -27.72 24.56 8.81
C ILE A 193 -26.77 23.67 9.63
N PRO A 194 -25.94 22.83 9.00
CA PRO A 194 -24.90 22.07 9.70
C PRO A 194 -23.83 23.01 10.28
N PHE A 195 -22.96 22.48 11.14
CA PHE A 195 -21.78 23.23 11.58
C PHE A 195 -20.88 23.53 10.39
N ILE A 196 -20.20 24.67 10.45
CA ILE A 196 -19.34 25.17 9.39
C ILE A 196 -17.90 25.08 9.86
N GLY A 197 -17.07 24.47 9.02
CA GLY A 197 -15.62 24.52 9.11
C GLY A 197 -15.04 25.43 8.04
N ILE A 198 -13.83 25.94 8.24
CA ILE A 198 -13.06 26.63 7.19
C ILE A 198 -11.73 25.92 7.03
N ARG A 199 -11.40 25.51 5.80
CA ARG A 199 -10.06 25.04 5.46
C ARG A 199 -9.16 26.23 5.13
N GLY A 200 -8.12 26.47 5.92
CA GLY A 200 -7.10 27.47 5.61
C GLY A 200 -6.09 26.94 4.59
N ARG A 201 -5.65 27.81 3.66
CA ARG A 201 -4.41 27.56 2.91
C ARG A 201 -3.22 27.89 3.79
N MET A 202 -2.30 26.95 3.89
CA MET A 202 -1.07 27.07 4.67
C MET A 202 0.08 27.50 3.78
N SER A 203 0.97 28.32 4.32
CA SER A 203 2.25 28.67 3.68
C SER A 203 3.23 27.51 3.75
N VAL A 204 3.17 26.73 4.84
CA VAL A 204 3.97 25.53 5.06
C VAL A 204 3.61 24.44 4.04
N LYS A 205 4.63 23.77 3.54
CA LYS A 205 4.50 22.61 2.66
C LYS A 205 4.92 21.33 3.38
N GLY A 206 4.28 20.21 3.04
CA GLY A 206 4.79 18.88 3.37
C GLY A 206 6.09 18.57 2.62
N ARG A 207 6.77 17.49 3.01
CA ARG A 207 7.89 16.90 2.25
C ARG A 207 7.46 15.57 1.62
N GLY A 208 8.18 15.17 0.57
CA GLY A 208 8.00 13.88 -0.11
C GLY A 208 6.91 13.88 -1.18
N LYS A 209 6.43 12.68 -1.54
CA LYS A 209 5.55 12.41 -2.69
C LYS A 209 4.24 13.21 -2.73
N TRP A 210 3.80 13.77 -1.59
CA TRP A 210 2.55 14.52 -1.45
C TRP A 210 2.72 16.04 -1.23
N GLU A 211 3.90 16.62 -1.48
CA GLU A 211 4.19 18.06 -1.27
C GLU A 211 3.14 19.00 -1.88
N SER A 212 2.60 18.65 -3.06
CA SER A 212 1.62 19.47 -3.80
C SER A 212 0.27 19.67 -3.08
N SER A 213 0.04 18.94 -1.98
CA SER A 213 -1.19 19.05 -1.17
C SER A 213 -1.21 20.29 -0.26
N GLY A 214 -0.06 20.94 -0.05
CA GLY A 214 0.11 22.16 0.77
C GLY A 214 0.72 23.35 0.02
N GLY A 215 0.93 24.47 0.72
CA GLY A 215 1.48 25.71 0.17
C GLY A 215 0.49 26.55 -0.67
N ASP A 216 0.94 27.72 -1.11
CA ASP A 216 0.13 28.74 -1.83
C ASP A 216 -0.59 28.24 -3.09
N LYS A 217 -0.06 27.17 -3.72
CA LYS A 217 -0.61 26.58 -4.96
C LYS A 217 -1.58 25.42 -4.70
N ALA A 218 -1.91 25.12 -3.44
CA ALA A 218 -2.83 24.04 -3.10
C ALA A 218 -4.21 24.25 -3.77
N LYS A 219 -4.79 23.14 -4.25
CA LYS A 219 -6.08 23.14 -4.98
C LYS A 219 -7.28 23.50 -4.09
N PHE A 220 -7.14 23.35 -2.77
CA PHE A 220 -8.21 23.47 -1.78
C PHE A 220 -7.83 24.44 -0.66
N GLY A 221 -8.85 25.02 -0.03
CA GLY A 221 -8.71 25.94 1.09
C GLY A 221 -8.91 27.40 0.70
N LEU A 222 -9.17 28.22 1.70
CA LEU A 222 -9.36 29.66 1.59
C LEU A 222 -8.05 30.39 1.89
N THR A 223 -7.74 31.41 1.10
CA THR A 223 -6.70 32.39 1.47
C THR A 223 -7.13 33.19 2.70
N THR A 224 -6.19 33.86 3.37
CA THR A 224 -6.51 34.74 4.52
C THR A 224 -7.59 35.79 4.18
N SER A 225 -7.58 36.35 2.97
CA SER A 225 -8.62 37.29 2.52
C SER A 225 -9.98 36.61 2.38
N GLU A 226 -10.04 35.40 1.82
CA GLU A 226 -11.26 34.61 1.72
C GLU A 226 -11.81 34.19 3.10
N ILE A 227 -10.94 33.89 4.07
CA ILE A 227 -11.33 33.60 5.46
C ILE A 227 -12.01 34.81 6.11
N ILE A 228 -11.42 36.01 5.99
CA ILE A 228 -12.02 37.25 6.52
C ILE A 228 -13.38 37.49 5.85
N LEU A 229 -13.47 37.36 4.53
CA LEU A 229 -14.72 37.50 3.79
C LEU A 229 -15.78 36.46 4.24
N ALA A 230 -15.37 35.23 4.58
CA ALA A 230 -16.28 34.18 5.06
C ALA A 230 -16.88 34.55 6.42
N ILE A 231 -16.06 35.06 7.33
CA ILE A 231 -16.50 35.53 8.65
C ILE A 231 -17.46 36.73 8.51
N GLU A 232 -17.13 37.71 7.67
CA GLU A 232 -18.00 38.86 7.39
C GLU A 232 -19.33 38.44 6.75
N TYR A 233 -19.30 37.49 5.81
CA TYR A 233 -20.49 36.96 5.17
C TYR A 233 -21.40 36.26 6.17
N LEU A 234 -20.85 35.44 7.06
CA LEU A 234 -21.61 34.76 8.11
C LEU A 234 -22.19 35.74 9.15
N LYS A 235 -21.44 36.80 9.51
CA LYS A 235 -21.94 37.90 10.34
C LYS A 235 -23.15 38.59 9.70
N LYS A 236 -23.04 38.95 8.43
CA LYS A 236 -24.12 39.60 7.67
C LYS A 236 -25.40 38.76 7.56
N HIS A 237 -25.28 37.44 7.69
CA HIS A 237 -26.40 36.51 7.59
C HIS A 237 -26.85 35.93 8.93
N ASP A 238 -26.37 36.46 10.06
CA ASP A 238 -26.69 35.98 11.41
C ASP A 238 -26.45 34.47 11.56
N ARG A 239 -25.31 33.99 11.04
CA ARG A 239 -24.90 32.57 11.07
C ARG A 239 -23.46 32.36 11.53
N LEU A 240 -22.83 33.38 12.13
CA LEU A 240 -21.46 33.25 12.62
C LEU A 240 -21.32 32.19 13.73
N ASP A 241 -22.38 31.98 14.51
CA ASP A 241 -22.47 30.96 15.55
C ASP A 241 -22.27 29.54 15.02
N MET A 242 -22.52 29.30 13.74
CA MET A 242 -22.33 28.01 13.08
C MET A 242 -20.87 27.73 12.69
N LEU A 243 -20.02 28.76 12.62
CA LEU A 243 -18.59 28.59 12.36
C LEU A 243 -17.90 28.06 13.62
N LYS A 244 -17.58 26.77 13.61
CA LYS A 244 -17.06 26.04 14.78
C LYS A 244 -15.68 25.46 14.58
N LEU A 245 -15.22 25.28 13.35
CA LEU A 245 -14.03 24.48 13.04
C LEU A 245 -13.06 25.23 12.13
N PHE A 246 -11.78 25.21 12.49
CA PHE A 246 -10.68 25.56 11.60
C PHE A 246 -9.96 24.27 11.22
N HIS A 247 -9.78 24.06 9.91
CA HIS A 247 -9.14 22.86 9.35
C HIS A 247 -7.94 23.29 8.49
N PHE A 248 -6.91 22.45 8.46
CA PHE A 248 -5.90 22.48 7.42
C PHE A 248 -5.40 21.07 7.15
N HIS A 249 -4.76 20.86 6.00
CA HIS A 249 -4.15 19.58 5.66
C HIS A 249 -2.93 19.82 4.77
N ILE A 250 -1.77 19.35 5.24
CA ILE A 250 -0.47 19.56 4.59
C ILE A 250 -0.01 18.38 3.71
N GLY A 251 -0.80 17.29 3.66
CA GLY A 251 -0.53 16.12 2.83
C GLY A 251 -0.61 14.79 3.60
N SER A 252 -0.59 13.68 2.87
CA SER A 252 -0.43 12.32 3.43
C SER A 252 1.05 12.01 3.65
N GLN A 253 1.35 11.10 4.59
CA GLN A 253 2.70 10.57 4.81
C GLN A 253 3.74 11.69 5.00
N ILE A 254 3.54 12.54 6.01
CA ILE A 254 4.51 13.58 6.34
C ILE A 254 5.72 12.90 6.95
N THR A 255 6.87 12.95 6.28
CA THR A 255 8.05 12.17 6.66
C THR A 255 8.90 12.84 7.75
N ASP A 256 8.72 14.15 7.94
CA ASP A 256 9.52 14.98 8.85
C ASP A 256 8.63 15.72 9.85
N ILE A 257 8.86 15.44 11.14
CA ILE A 257 8.14 16.07 12.26
C ILE A 257 8.23 17.60 12.27
N ARG A 258 9.31 18.18 11.72
CA ARG A 258 9.48 19.64 11.64
C ARG A 258 8.38 20.31 10.81
N SER A 259 7.95 19.69 9.71
CA SER A 259 6.86 20.21 8.88
C SER A 259 5.53 20.23 9.63
N ILE A 260 5.33 19.27 10.55
CA ILE A 260 4.13 19.22 11.41
C ILE A 260 4.18 20.37 12.42
N LYS A 261 5.34 20.60 13.07
CA LYS A 261 5.53 21.74 14.00
C LYS A 261 5.23 23.08 13.35
N GLU A 262 5.81 23.32 12.17
CA GLU A 262 5.62 24.56 11.41
C GLU A 262 4.14 24.77 11.04
N ALA A 263 3.47 23.70 10.59
CA ALA A 263 2.06 23.77 10.22
C ALA A 263 1.15 24.02 11.44
N ILE A 264 1.45 23.41 12.58
CA ILE A 264 0.72 23.64 13.83
C ILE A 264 0.93 25.08 14.31
N GLU A 265 2.14 25.61 14.23
CA GLU A 265 2.42 27.01 14.62
C GLU A 265 1.62 28.00 13.76
N GLU A 266 1.69 27.87 12.44
CA GLU A 266 0.93 28.72 11.50
C GLU A 266 -0.59 28.56 11.72
N GLY A 267 -1.07 27.32 11.80
CA GLY A 267 -2.49 27.02 11.93
C GLY A 267 -3.07 27.56 13.24
N SER A 268 -2.35 27.37 14.35
CA SER A 268 -2.75 27.84 15.67
C SER A 268 -2.83 29.36 15.72
N ARG A 269 -1.92 30.06 15.03
CA ARG A 269 -1.96 31.52 14.90
C ARG A 269 -3.20 31.96 14.13
N ILE A 270 -3.51 31.34 13.00
CA ILE A 270 -4.71 31.65 12.20
C ILE A 270 -5.97 31.44 13.06
N TYR A 271 -6.09 30.28 13.73
CA TYR A 271 -7.19 29.98 14.65
C TYR A 271 -7.36 31.07 15.73
N CYS A 272 -6.29 31.45 16.42
CA CYS A 272 -6.34 32.47 17.47
C CYS A 272 -6.73 33.85 16.91
N LYS A 273 -6.25 34.23 15.73
CA LYS A 273 -6.66 35.50 15.10
C LYS A 273 -8.13 35.47 14.67
N MET A 274 -8.62 34.34 14.15
CA MET A 274 -10.05 34.16 13.82
C MET A 274 -10.94 34.30 15.07
N GLN A 275 -10.54 33.70 16.20
CA GLN A 275 -11.22 33.88 17.48
C GLN A 275 -11.27 35.36 17.91
N LYS A 276 -10.14 36.08 17.83
CA LYS A 276 -10.05 37.50 18.23
C LYS A 276 -10.91 38.44 17.38
N ILE A 277 -11.19 38.09 16.12
CA ILE A 277 -12.14 38.85 15.27
C ILE A 277 -13.60 38.39 15.44
N GLY A 278 -13.85 37.51 16.42
CA GLY A 278 -15.18 37.13 16.90
C GLY A 278 -15.73 35.81 16.35
N ALA A 279 -14.94 34.99 15.65
CA ALA A 279 -15.39 33.66 15.23
C ALA A 279 -15.44 32.70 16.43
N PRO A 280 -16.59 32.08 16.74
CA PRO A 280 -16.77 31.22 17.92
C PRO A 280 -16.28 29.79 17.67
N LEU A 281 -15.01 29.67 17.24
CA LEU A 281 -14.36 28.40 16.95
C LEU A 281 -14.20 27.56 18.21
N GLN A 282 -14.38 26.25 18.06
CA GLN A 282 -14.29 25.25 19.13
C GLN A 282 -13.40 24.06 18.75
N TYR A 283 -13.20 23.83 17.45
CA TYR A 283 -12.44 22.69 16.93
C TYR A 283 -11.27 23.16 16.06
N PHE A 284 -10.16 22.47 16.22
CA PHE A 284 -8.93 22.64 15.47
C PHE A 284 -8.56 21.31 14.84
N ASP A 285 -8.72 21.23 13.54
CA ASP A 285 -8.52 20.02 12.75
C ASP A 285 -7.23 20.11 11.96
N VAL A 286 -6.29 19.21 12.25
CA VAL A 286 -4.97 19.17 11.62
C VAL A 286 -4.97 18.30 10.36
N GLY A 287 -6.12 17.70 10.02
CA GLY A 287 -6.28 16.76 8.93
C GLY A 287 -5.49 15.47 9.16
N GLY A 288 -5.18 14.79 8.04
CA GLY A 288 -4.26 13.65 8.04
C GLY A 288 -2.80 14.07 8.05
N GLY A 289 -1.90 13.10 7.88
CA GLY A 289 -0.47 13.35 7.69
C GLY A 289 0.44 12.52 8.58
N LEU A 290 -0.09 11.97 9.69
CA LEU A 290 0.59 10.93 10.46
C LEU A 290 1.02 9.79 9.52
N GLY A 291 2.32 9.67 9.30
CA GLY A 291 2.90 8.71 8.38
C GLY A 291 3.08 7.33 9.00
N VAL A 292 3.56 6.41 8.18
CA VAL A 292 3.90 5.03 8.54
C VAL A 292 5.33 4.75 8.09
N ASP A 293 6.13 4.10 8.94
CA ASP A 293 7.48 3.68 8.59
C ASP A 293 7.43 2.37 7.77
N TYR A 294 7.38 2.47 6.44
CA TYR A 294 7.24 1.30 5.58
C TYR A 294 8.55 0.54 5.37
N ASP A 295 9.70 1.22 5.40
CA ASP A 295 11.01 0.58 5.25
C ASP A 295 11.69 0.27 6.59
N GLY A 296 11.20 0.84 7.69
CA GLY A 296 11.72 0.61 9.04
C GLY A 296 12.96 1.43 9.37
N THR A 297 13.30 2.44 8.56
CA THR A 297 14.52 3.25 8.71
C THR A 297 14.42 4.34 9.76
N ASN A 298 13.21 4.69 10.21
CA ASN A 298 12.94 5.86 11.04
C ASN A 298 13.60 7.14 10.49
N SER A 299 13.50 7.37 9.18
CA SER A 299 14.17 8.46 8.47
C SER A 299 13.17 9.43 7.81
N THR A 300 13.67 10.48 7.16
CA THR A 300 12.82 11.44 6.45
C THR A 300 12.61 11.10 4.97
N ASN A 301 12.98 9.89 4.55
CA ASN A 301 12.79 9.46 3.16
C ASN A 301 11.28 9.24 2.85
N ASP A 302 10.93 9.15 1.57
CA ASP A 302 9.53 9.12 1.11
C ASP A 302 8.68 7.94 1.59
N SER A 303 9.31 6.85 2.04
CA SER A 303 8.66 5.64 2.55
C SER A 303 8.82 5.47 4.08
N SER A 304 9.36 6.47 4.78
CA SER A 304 9.62 6.42 6.22
C SER A 304 9.11 7.68 6.95
N ILE A 305 9.28 7.69 8.28
CA ILE A 305 9.02 8.84 9.16
C ILE A 305 10.12 8.95 10.21
N ASN A 306 10.49 10.18 10.62
CA ASN A 306 11.48 10.40 11.68
C ASN A 306 10.90 10.61 13.09
N TYR A 307 9.68 10.14 13.34
CA TYR A 307 8.94 10.41 14.57
C TYR A 307 8.01 9.27 14.95
N SER A 308 7.71 9.16 16.25
CA SER A 308 6.69 8.26 16.77
C SER A 308 5.30 8.90 16.83
N ILE A 309 4.26 8.09 17.02
CA ILE A 309 2.90 8.60 17.29
C ILE A 309 2.86 9.52 18.52
N THR A 310 3.66 9.24 19.54
CA THR A 310 3.74 10.07 20.75
C THR A 310 4.36 11.43 20.45
N ASP A 311 5.42 11.47 19.65
CA ASP A 311 6.06 12.74 19.24
C ASP A 311 5.08 13.60 18.43
N TYR A 312 4.40 12.99 17.45
CA TYR A 312 3.37 13.64 16.65
C TYR A 312 2.27 14.28 17.51
N ILE A 313 1.74 13.52 18.46
CA ILE A 313 0.68 13.98 19.36
C ILE A 313 1.18 15.09 20.29
N THR A 314 2.36 14.90 20.88
CA THR A 314 3.00 15.88 21.77
C THR A 314 3.18 17.21 21.06
N ASP A 315 3.72 17.19 19.85
CA ASP A 315 3.98 18.41 19.09
C ASP A 315 2.70 19.16 18.69
N ILE A 316 1.60 18.43 18.41
CA ILE A 316 0.29 19.04 18.17
C ILE A 316 -0.25 19.71 19.44
N VAL A 317 -0.33 18.94 20.54
CA VAL A 317 -0.94 19.41 21.79
C VAL A 317 -0.15 20.59 22.36
N TYR A 318 1.17 20.42 22.51
CA TYR A 318 2.05 21.45 23.06
C TYR A 318 2.12 22.69 22.16
N GLY A 319 2.24 22.50 20.84
CA GLY A 319 2.31 23.61 19.89
C GLY A 319 1.06 24.48 19.92
N LEU A 320 -0.12 23.84 19.92
CA LEU A 320 -1.40 24.53 19.98
C LEU A 320 -1.63 25.20 21.34
N LYS A 321 -1.34 24.50 22.45
CA LYS A 321 -1.38 25.03 23.82
C LYS A 321 -0.57 26.32 23.93
N SER A 322 0.70 26.26 23.54
CA SER A 322 1.65 27.37 23.67
C SER A 322 1.17 28.63 22.94
N VAL A 323 0.59 28.46 21.74
CA VAL A 323 0.06 29.57 20.95
C VAL A 323 -1.23 30.12 21.55
N CYS A 324 -2.15 29.25 22.00
CA CYS A 324 -3.41 29.65 22.64
C CYS A 324 -3.16 30.42 23.94
N ASP A 325 -2.29 29.91 24.81
CA ASP A 325 -1.90 30.57 26.07
C ASP A 325 -1.31 31.96 25.81
N LEU A 326 -0.38 32.06 24.85
CA LEU A 326 0.25 33.33 24.51
C LEU A 326 -0.74 34.35 23.93
N GLU A 327 -1.73 33.88 23.17
CA GLU A 327 -2.76 34.74 22.58
C GLU A 327 -3.93 35.02 23.54
N GLY A 328 -4.00 34.34 24.70
CA GLY A 328 -5.11 34.45 25.65
C GLY A 328 -6.42 33.89 25.08
N VAL A 329 -6.35 32.79 24.34
CA VAL A 329 -7.49 32.12 23.69
C VAL A 329 -7.70 30.75 24.34
N GLU A 330 -8.94 30.33 24.54
CA GLU A 330 -9.24 29.00 25.08
C GLU A 330 -8.81 27.88 24.13
N HIS A 331 -8.35 26.77 24.71
CA HIS A 331 -7.86 25.62 23.96
C HIS A 331 -9.01 24.94 23.20
N PRO A 332 -8.94 24.80 21.86
CA PRO A 332 -9.96 24.07 21.10
C PRO A 332 -9.94 22.56 21.38
N HIS A 333 -10.99 21.88 20.96
CA HIS A 333 -10.92 20.44 20.72
C HIS A 333 -10.04 20.13 19.51
N ILE A 334 -9.21 19.09 19.61
CA ILE A 334 -8.30 18.67 18.54
C ILE A 334 -8.97 17.56 17.72
N ILE A 335 -8.89 17.68 16.40
CA ILE A 335 -9.28 16.63 15.45
C ILE A 335 -8.06 16.20 14.64
N THR A 336 -7.90 14.89 14.43
CA THR A 336 -6.97 14.34 13.44
C THR A 336 -7.69 13.37 12.51
N GLU A 337 -7.28 13.36 11.24
CA GLU A 337 -7.79 12.45 10.20
C GLU A 337 -6.74 11.39 9.83
N SER A 338 -6.20 10.69 10.83
CA SER A 338 -5.01 9.82 10.71
C SER A 338 -5.26 8.46 10.02
N GLY A 339 -5.97 8.41 8.89
CA GLY A 339 -6.45 7.16 8.30
C GLY A 339 -5.36 6.15 7.92
N ARG A 340 -4.26 6.59 7.28
CA ARG A 340 -3.15 5.69 6.87
C ARG A 340 -2.54 4.97 8.07
N ALA A 341 -2.31 5.68 9.17
CA ALA A 341 -1.74 5.12 10.39
C ALA A 341 -2.68 4.11 11.06
N ILE A 342 -4.00 4.30 10.94
CA ILE A 342 -4.98 3.34 11.45
C ILE A 342 -5.01 2.05 10.63
N THR A 343 -4.90 2.14 9.30
CA THR A 343 -5.16 0.97 8.45
C THR A 343 -3.94 0.35 7.79
N ALA A 344 -2.74 0.92 7.80
CA ALA A 344 -1.61 0.30 7.09
C ALA A 344 -1.34 -1.15 7.56
N HIS A 345 -1.15 -1.36 8.87
CA HIS A 345 -0.71 -2.65 9.45
C HIS A 345 -1.76 -3.75 9.47
N HIS A 346 -3.05 -3.46 9.26
CA HIS A 346 -4.10 -4.47 9.46
C HIS A 346 -4.21 -5.50 8.33
N SER A 347 -3.50 -5.33 7.22
CA SER A 347 -3.68 -6.15 6.03
C SER A 347 -2.33 -6.56 5.44
N CYS A 348 -2.28 -7.78 4.93
CA CYS A 348 -1.22 -8.28 4.07
C CYS A 348 -1.77 -9.10 2.91
N VAL A 349 -1.12 -8.97 1.75
CA VAL A 349 -1.39 -9.77 0.55
C VAL A 349 -0.50 -11.01 0.58
N ILE A 350 -1.10 -12.17 0.44
CA ILE A 350 -0.41 -13.46 0.40
C ILE A 350 -0.43 -14.00 -1.03
N THR A 351 0.74 -14.34 -1.54
CA THR A 351 0.92 -14.99 -2.85
C THR A 351 1.87 -16.17 -2.74
N ASN A 352 1.70 -17.15 -3.64
CA ASN A 352 2.67 -18.21 -3.86
C ASN A 352 3.56 -17.91 -5.07
N ILE A 353 4.76 -18.49 -5.07
CA ILE A 353 5.64 -18.51 -6.23
C ILE A 353 5.29 -19.73 -7.08
N ILE A 354 4.94 -19.48 -8.35
CA ILE A 354 4.54 -20.52 -9.31
C ILE A 354 5.65 -20.88 -10.29
N GLY A 355 6.71 -20.08 -10.35
CA GLY A 355 7.81 -20.30 -11.26
C GLY A 355 8.97 -19.34 -11.03
N GLU A 356 10.04 -19.61 -11.76
CA GLU A 356 11.24 -18.79 -11.77
C GLU A 356 11.64 -18.51 -13.22
N ILE A 357 11.82 -17.24 -13.54
CA ILE A 357 12.39 -16.79 -14.80
C ILE A 357 13.88 -16.56 -14.54
N ASP A 358 14.71 -17.53 -14.91
CA ASP A 358 16.16 -17.47 -14.74
C ASP A 358 16.87 -17.86 -16.04
N ASN A 359 17.40 -16.85 -16.72
CA ASN A 359 18.12 -17.01 -17.98
C ASN A 359 19.47 -17.75 -17.80
N THR A 360 19.99 -17.83 -16.58
CA THR A 360 21.27 -18.50 -16.29
C THR A 360 21.15 -20.02 -16.27
N LYS A 361 19.92 -20.58 -16.19
CA LYS A 361 19.67 -22.03 -16.20
C LYS A 361 19.57 -22.63 -17.59
N ILE A 362 19.53 -21.82 -18.65
CA ILE A 362 19.39 -22.32 -20.02
C ILE A 362 20.68 -23.04 -20.44
N GLU A 363 20.60 -24.36 -20.60
CA GLU A 363 21.70 -25.18 -21.10
C GLU A 363 21.70 -25.21 -22.64
N PHE A 364 22.43 -24.27 -23.26
CA PHE A 364 22.72 -24.32 -24.68
C PHE A 364 24.14 -24.83 -24.95
N SER A 365 24.30 -25.62 -26.02
CA SER A 365 25.60 -26.16 -26.43
C SER A 365 26.49 -25.04 -26.98
N THR A 366 27.57 -24.76 -26.26
CA THR A 366 28.57 -23.77 -26.68
C THR A 366 29.79 -24.43 -27.33
N LYS A 367 29.67 -25.66 -27.84
CA LYS A 367 30.79 -26.37 -28.49
C LYS A 367 31.32 -25.57 -29.69
N GLN A 368 32.65 -25.58 -29.83
CA GLN A 368 33.32 -24.94 -30.95
C GLN A 368 33.01 -25.69 -32.24
N GLU A 369 32.65 -24.94 -33.27
CA GLU A 369 32.39 -25.47 -34.61
C GLU A 369 33.36 -24.88 -35.63
N THR A 370 33.63 -25.63 -36.70
CA THR A 370 34.50 -25.16 -37.78
C THR A 370 33.81 -24.04 -38.55
N GLY A 371 34.40 -22.85 -38.54
CA GLY A 371 33.85 -21.68 -39.23
C GLY A 371 32.92 -20.81 -38.38
N GLU A 372 32.89 -20.96 -37.05
CA GLU A 372 32.14 -20.05 -36.18
C GLU A 372 32.65 -18.61 -36.30
N HIS A 373 31.75 -17.62 -36.26
CA HIS A 373 32.07 -16.21 -36.37
C HIS A 373 33.11 -15.78 -35.31
N ASN A 374 33.96 -14.81 -35.67
CA ASN A 374 35.06 -14.34 -34.81
C ASN A 374 34.59 -13.92 -33.41
N LEU A 375 33.45 -13.23 -33.31
CA LEU A 375 32.85 -12.83 -32.02
C LEU A 375 32.52 -14.02 -31.10
N VAL A 376 32.15 -15.19 -31.65
CA VAL A 376 31.94 -16.42 -30.86
C VAL A 376 33.28 -16.91 -30.31
N THR A 377 34.30 -16.89 -31.15
CA THR A 377 35.67 -17.29 -30.77
C THR A 377 36.25 -16.35 -29.71
N GLU A 378 36.07 -15.04 -29.87
CA GLU A 378 36.53 -14.02 -28.91
C GLU A 378 35.83 -14.17 -27.56
N MET A 379 34.51 -14.35 -27.52
CA MET A 379 33.78 -14.58 -26.26
C MET A 379 34.27 -15.84 -25.53
N ARG A 380 34.57 -16.90 -26.29
CA ARG A 380 35.14 -18.14 -25.74
C ARG A 380 36.51 -17.89 -25.12
N GLN A 381 37.37 -17.13 -25.80
CA GLN A 381 38.69 -16.77 -25.30
C GLN A 381 38.62 -15.97 -24.00
N VAL A 382 37.66 -15.05 -23.87
CA VAL A 382 37.43 -14.31 -22.61
C VAL A 382 37.20 -15.26 -21.44
N GLY A 383 36.33 -16.26 -21.59
CA GLY A 383 36.09 -17.27 -20.55
C GLY A 383 37.34 -18.11 -20.23
N GLU A 384 38.11 -18.50 -21.25
CA GLU A 384 39.37 -19.25 -21.04
C GLU A 384 40.45 -18.42 -20.33
N VAL A 385 40.53 -17.12 -20.64
CA VAL A 385 41.46 -16.19 -19.99
C VAL A 385 41.03 -15.96 -18.55
N LEU A 386 39.76 -15.71 -18.28
CA LEU A 386 39.21 -15.55 -16.93
C LEU A 386 39.55 -16.76 -16.05
N ALA A 387 39.34 -17.98 -16.56
CA ALA A 387 39.65 -19.21 -15.83
C ALA A 387 41.14 -19.32 -15.44
N LYS A 388 42.06 -18.75 -16.25
CA LYS A 388 43.51 -18.80 -16.05
C LYS A 388 44.05 -17.65 -15.19
N THR A 389 43.67 -16.41 -15.50
CA THR A 389 44.27 -15.20 -14.90
C THR A 389 43.50 -14.73 -13.67
N LYS A 390 42.22 -15.08 -13.56
CA LYS A 390 41.30 -14.55 -12.56
C LYS A 390 41.16 -13.02 -12.59
N ASN A 391 41.55 -12.37 -13.70
CA ASN A 391 41.34 -10.94 -13.92
C ASN A 391 39.88 -10.68 -14.31
N TRP A 392 39.02 -10.54 -13.30
CA TRP A 392 37.57 -10.41 -13.50
C TRP A 392 37.17 -9.08 -14.16
N GLN A 393 37.91 -7.98 -13.91
CA GLN A 393 37.60 -6.64 -14.45
C GLN A 393 37.75 -6.59 -15.96
N GLU A 394 38.88 -7.10 -16.47
CA GLU A 394 39.16 -7.18 -17.90
C GLU A 394 38.15 -8.10 -18.60
N ALA A 395 37.91 -9.29 -18.03
CA ALA A 395 36.95 -10.24 -18.56
C ALA A 395 35.51 -9.67 -18.61
N TYR A 396 35.10 -8.90 -17.60
CA TYR A 396 33.80 -8.22 -17.59
C TYR A 396 33.68 -7.23 -18.75
N ASN A 397 34.65 -6.33 -18.89
CA ASN A 397 34.65 -5.31 -19.93
C ASN A 397 34.65 -5.92 -21.34
N ASP A 398 35.46 -6.95 -21.56
CA ASP A 398 35.54 -7.64 -22.84
C ASP A 398 34.23 -8.40 -23.14
N ALA A 399 33.67 -9.11 -22.17
CA ALA A 399 32.39 -9.81 -22.32
C ALA A 399 31.26 -8.83 -22.67
N MET A 400 31.16 -7.70 -21.96
CA MET A 400 30.15 -6.67 -22.22
C MET A 400 30.30 -6.06 -23.63
N LYS A 401 31.53 -5.77 -24.05
CA LYS A 401 31.81 -5.25 -25.40
C LYS A 401 31.42 -6.25 -26.48
N ILE A 402 31.88 -7.51 -26.38
CA ILE A 402 31.56 -8.55 -27.37
C ILE A 402 30.05 -8.81 -27.43
N LYS A 403 29.35 -8.78 -26.29
CA LYS A 403 27.89 -8.87 -26.25
C LYS A 403 27.24 -7.73 -27.03
N SER A 404 27.68 -6.48 -26.82
CA SER A 404 27.19 -5.32 -27.57
C SER A 404 27.46 -5.45 -29.08
N ASP A 405 28.68 -5.80 -29.45
CA ASP A 405 29.09 -5.98 -30.85
C ASP A 405 28.31 -7.11 -31.53
N SER A 406 28.01 -8.20 -30.80
CA SER A 406 27.17 -9.30 -31.30
C SER A 406 25.74 -8.87 -31.60
N ILE A 407 25.17 -7.96 -30.79
CA ILE A 407 23.83 -7.40 -31.02
C ILE A 407 23.84 -6.53 -32.29
N HIS A 408 24.89 -5.72 -32.49
CA HIS A 408 25.03 -4.90 -33.70
C HIS A 408 25.23 -5.76 -34.95
N ALA A 409 26.09 -6.77 -34.89
CA ALA A 409 26.32 -7.70 -35.99
C ALA A 409 25.04 -8.46 -36.37
N PHE A 410 24.27 -8.93 -35.38
CA PHE A 410 22.99 -9.58 -35.61
C PHE A 410 21.96 -8.64 -36.27
N LYS A 411 21.87 -7.37 -35.82
CA LYS A 411 20.99 -6.35 -36.44
C LYS A 411 21.34 -6.08 -37.90
N LEU A 412 22.60 -6.25 -38.29
CA LEU A 412 23.08 -6.06 -39.66
C LEU A 412 23.00 -7.34 -40.51
N GLY A 413 22.52 -8.46 -39.95
CA GLY A 413 22.46 -9.75 -40.65
C GLY A 413 23.83 -10.42 -40.85
N ILE A 414 24.84 -10.04 -40.06
CA ILE A 414 26.21 -10.56 -40.13
C ILE A 414 26.36 -11.83 -39.26
N LEU A 415 25.57 -11.93 -38.18
CA LEU A 415 25.65 -13.00 -37.19
C LEU A 415 24.39 -13.86 -37.24
N GLU A 416 24.55 -15.19 -37.26
CA GLU A 416 23.43 -16.13 -37.26
C GLU A 416 22.79 -16.28 -35.86
N LEU A 417 21.58 -16.84 -35.81
CA LEU A 417 20.83 -17.00 -34.56
C LEU A 417 21.54 -17.92 -33.57
N GLU A 418 22.07 -19.04 -34.04
CA GLU A 418 22.81 -20.02 -33.24
C GLU A 418 24.11 -19.42 -32.68
N GLU A 419 24.80 -18.60 -33.47
CA GLU A 419 26.05 -17.94 -33.05
C GLU A 419 25.77 -16.90 -31.98
N ARG A 420 24.70 -16.11 -32.16
CA ARG A 420 24.21 -15.21 -31.12
C ARG A 420 23.91 -16.00 -29.84
N ALA A 421 23.14 -17.09 -29.92
CA ALA A 421 22.81 -17.92 -28.77
C ALA A 421 24.05 -18.46 -28.03
N LYS A 422 25.10 -18.89 -28.76
CA LYS A 422 26.39 -19.28 -28.15
C LYS A 422 27.02 -18.12 -27.37
N ILE A 423 27.05 -16.92 -27.94
CA ILE A 423 27.60 -15.72 -27.30
C ILE A 423 26.79 -15.36 -26.04
N GLU A 424 25.45 -15.32 -26.11
CA GLU A 424 24.62 -14.97 -24.95
C GLU A 424 24.79 -15.99 -23.81
N THR A 425 24.88 -17.28 -24.15
CA THR A 425 25.09 -18.36 -23.19
C THR A 425 26.47 -18.27 -22.52
N MET A 426 27.53 -18.07 -23.30
CA MET A 426 28.89 -17.91 -22.75
C MET A 426 29.01 -16.64 -21.92
N HIS A 427 28.41 -15.53 -22.36
CA HIS A 427 28.36 -14.27 -21.62
C HIS A 427 27.78 -14.47 -20.21
N LEU A 428 26.61 -15.10 -20.09
CA LEU A 428 25.98 -15.35 -18.78
C LEU A 428 26.84 -16.26 -17.90
N ARG A 429 27.49 -17.29 -18.47
CA ARG A 429 28.42 -18.16 -17.72
C ARG A 429 29.64 -17.39 -17.20
N ILE A 430 30.21 -16.51 -18.03
CA ILE A 430 31.33 -15.65 -17.65
C ILE A 430 30.92 -14.70 -16.52
N LEU A 431 29.76 -14.04 -16.64
CA LEU A 431 29.24 -13.17 -15.58
C LEU A 431 29.02 -13.92 -14.26
N LYS A 432 28.51 -15.15 -14.32
CA LYS A 432 28.33 -16.01 -13.15
C LYS A 432 29.66 -16.45 -12.51
N GLU A 433 30.70 -16.69 -13.32
CA GLU A 433 32.04 -16.96 -12.77
C GLU A 433 32.62 -15.69 -12.13
N ILE A 434 32.48 -14.53 -12.79
CA ILE A 434 32.90 -13.23 -12.27
C ILE A 434 32.26 -12.96 -10.91
N SER A 435 30.95 -13.18 -10.74
CA SER A 435 30.27 -12.95 -9.46
C SER A 435 30.81 -13.81 -8.31
N THR A 436 31.53 -14.91 -8.59
CA THR A 436 32.19 -15.74 -7.57
C THR A 436 33.63 -15.32 -7.25
N LEU A 437 34.22 -14.47 -8.10
CA LEU A 437 35.61 -14.02 -7.99
C LEU A 437 35.74 -12.60 -7.41
N VAL A 438 34.66 -11.81 -7.43
CA VAL A 438 34.65 -10.45 -6.88
C VAL A 438 34.78 -10.51 -5.34
N PRO A 439 35.74 -9.79 -4.73
CA PRO A 439 35.86 -9.68 -3.28
C PRO A 439 34.66 -8.95 -2.66
N GLU A 440 34.21 -9.36 -1.46
CA GLU A 440 33.10 -8.71 -0.72
C GLU A 440 33.28 -7.19 -0.56
N GLU A 441 34.51 -6.71 -0.48
CA GLU A 441 34.86 -5.28 -0.34
C GLU A 441 34.53 -4.43 -1.58
N ASP A 442 34.47 -5.04 -2.76
CA ASP A 442 34.16 -4.37 -4.04
C ASP A 442 32.66 -4.42 -4.39
N PHE A 443 31.82 -5.06 -3.55
CA PHE A 443 30.37 -5.21 -3.80
C PHE A 443 29.59 -3.89 -3.76
N GLN A 444 30.17 -2.81 -3.21
CA GLN A 444 29.53 -1.50 -3.15
C GLN A 444 29.70 -0.66 -4.43
N SER A 445 30.27 -1.23 -5.49
CA SER A 445 30.41 -0.55 -6.78
C SER A 445 29.14 -0.65 -7.64
N GLU A 446 28.84 0.40 -8.41
CA GLU A 446 27.71 0.44 -9.37
C GLU A 446 27.73 -0.75 -10.35
N LEU A 447 28.93 -1.21 -10.70
CA LEU A 447 29.17 -2.36 -11.58
C LEU A 447 28.68 -3.69 -10.97
N MET A 448 28.77 -3.85 -9.65
CA MET A 448 28.27 -5.05 -8.98
C MET A 448 26.75 -5.05 -8.89
N GLU A 449 26.13 -3.90 -8.65
CA GLU A 449 24.67 -3.79 -8.64
C GLU A 449 24.10 -4.16 -10.02
N ASP A 450 24.73 -3.71 -11.11
CA ASP A 450 24.37 -4.12 -12.47
C ASP A 450 24.57 -5.62 -12.72
N LEU A 451 25.66 -6.21 -12.20
CA LEU A 451 25.93 -7.63 -12.31
C LEU A 451 24.88 -8.47 -11.56
N GLU A 452 24.59 -8.11 -10.31
CA GLU A 452 23.55 -8.76 -9.50
C GLU A 452 22.19 -8.66 -10.16
N ASN A 453 21.82 -7.47 -10.65
CA ASN A 453 20.55 -7.27 -11.36
C ASN A 453 20.46 -8.14 -12.62
N THR A 454 21.55 -8.23 -13.39
CA THR A 454 21.62 -9.04 -14.62
C THR A 454 21.54 -10.53 -14.35
N LEU A 455 22.18 -10.99 -13.27
CA LEU A 455 22.19 -12.40 -12.87
C LEU A 455 20.98 -12.80 -12.02
N SER A 456 20.26 -11.83 -11.45
CA SER A 456 19.08 -12.10 -10.64
C SER A 456 17.95 -12.64 -11.52
N GLY A 457 17.50 -13.85 -11.20
CA GLY A 457 16.25 -14.36 -11.75
C GLY A 457 15.05 -13.59 -11.19
N GLN A 458 13.90 -13.79 -11.79
CA GLN A 458 12.62 -13.29 -11.27
C GLN A 458 11.82 -14.44 -10.71
N TYR A 459 11.23 -14.25 -9.54
CA TYR A 459 10.20 -15.15 -9.03
C TYR A 459 8.84 -14.68 -9.52
N LEU A 460 8.13 -15.61 -10.17
CA LEU A 460 6.80 -15.39 -10.69
C LEU A 460 5.78 -15.65 -9.57
N CYS A 461 5.17 -14.59 -9.09
CA CYS A 461 4.19 -14.58 -8.02
C CYS A 461 2.78 -14.63 -8.63
N ASN A 462 1.93 -15.56 -8.16
CA ASN A 462 0.53 -15.65 -8.59
C ASN A 462 -0.35 -14.54 -8.00
N PHE A 463 -0.15 -13.30 -8.43
CA PHE A 463 -0.98 -12.15 -8.08
C PHE A 463 -0.87 -11.06 -9.15
N SER A 464 -1.46 -9.88 -8.90
CA SER A 464 -1.25 -8.70 -9.75
C SER A 464 -0.83 -7.51 -8.90
N VAL A 465 0.28 -6.86 -9.28
CA VAL A 465 0.79 -5.63 -8.66
C VAL A 465 -0.20 -4.49 -8.86
N PHE A 466 -0.78 -4.36 -10.05
CA PHE A 466 -1.78 -3.32 -10.36
C PHE A 466 -3.03 -3.42 -9.49
N GLN A 467 -3.38 -4.63 -9.04
CA GLN A 467 -4.54 -4.86 -8.20
C GLN A 467 -4.23 -4.77 -6.71
N SER A 468 -3.11 -5.33 -6.25
CA SER A 468 -2.87 -5.55 -4.81
C SER A 468 -1.69 -4.75 -4.23
N ALA A 469 -0.91 -4.08 -5.07
CA ALA A 469 0.26 -3.28 -4.68
C ALA A 469 0.40 -2.03 -5.58
N CYS A 470 -0.72 -1.39 -5.91
CA CYS A 470 -0.78 -0.32 -6.90
C CYS A 470 0.12 0.87 -6.58
N ASP A 471 0.34 1.21 -5.29
CA ASP A 471 1.24 2.31 -4.91
C ASP A 471 2.71 1.98 -5.20
N SER A 472 3.09 0.70 -5.18
CA SER A 472 4.44 0.27 -5.59
C SER A 472 4.68 0.63 -7.05
N TRP A 473 3.68 0.41 -7.91
CA TRP A 473 3.74 0.76 -9.34
C TRP A 473 3.60 2.27 -9.58
N ALA A 474 2.57 2.90 -9.02
CA ALA A 474 2.17 4.26 -9.38
C ALA A 474 3.09 5.34 -8.81
N ILE A 475 3.65 5.12 -7.62
CA ILE A 475 4.44 6.13 -6.90
C ILE A 475 5.72 5.57 -6.28
N GLU A 476 6.18 4.38 -6.69
CA GLU A 476 7.38 3.73 -6.12
C GLU A 476 7.32 3.58 -4.59
N GLN A 477 6.13 3.30 -4.03
CA GLN A 477 5.99 3.05 -2.60
C GLN A 477 6.67 1.74 -2.21
N VAL A 478 7.51 1.78 -1.18
CA VAL A 478 8.06 0.54 -0.61
C VAL A 478 7.00 -0.13 0.25
N LEU A 479 6.80 -1.43 0.01
CA LEU A 479 5.99 -2.32 0.83
C LEU A 479 6.90 -3.42 1.37
N PRO A 480 6.88 -3.72 2.68
CA PRO A 480 7.66 -4.83 3.20
C PRO A 480 7.23 -6.15 2.56
N VAL A 481 8.21 -6.94 2.13
CA VAL A 481 8.00 -8.24 1.52
C VAL A 481 8.79 -9.27 2.31
N VAL A 482 8.13 -10.34 2.75
CA VAL A 482 8.75 -11.36 3.63
C VAL A 482 8.29 -12.76 3.22
N PRO A 483 9.21 -13.75 3.12
CA PRO A 483 8.82 -15.16 3.09
C PRO A 483 8.04 -15.54 4.36
N LEU A 484 7.01 -16.38 4.25
CA LEU A 484 6.18 -16.73 5.42
C LEU A 484 6.74 -17.87 6.26
N THR A 485 7.68 -18.63 5.69
CA THR A 485 8.29 -19.83 6.26
C THR A 485 9.79 -19.85 5.96
N ARG A 486 10.52 -20.76 6.61
CA ARG A 486 11.98 -20.97 6.45
C ARG A 486 12.82 -19.76 6.88
N LEU A 487 12.27 -18.88 7.73
CA LEU A 487 13.00 -17.71 8.25
C LEU A 487 14.09 -18.07 9.27
N ASN A 488 14.26 -19.35 9.60
CA ASN A 488 15.39 -19.90 10.34
C ASN A 488 16.48 -20.47 9.41
N GLU A 489 16.33 -20.33 8.09
CA GLU A 489 17.31 -20.76 7.08
C GLU A 489 17.86 -19.53 6.34
N LYS A 490 19.13 -19.61 5.89
CA LYS A 490 19.73 -18.53 5.10
C LYS A 490 19.10 -18.50 3.70
N PRO A 491 18.59 -17.34 3.24
CA PRO A 491 18.17 -17.19 1.85
C PRO A 491 19.31 -17.50 0.88
N GLY A 492 19.00 -18.31 -0.14
CA GLY A 492 20.01 -18.88 -1.05
C GLY A 492 20.20 -18.11 -2.36
N LYS A 493 19.42 -17.04 -2.61
CA LYS A 493 19.53 -16.20 -3.81
C LYS A 493 18.87 -14.83 -3.62
N ARG A 494 19.20 -13.87 -4.49
CA ARG A 494 18.45 -12.63 -4.66
C ARG A 494 17.59 -12.69 -5.93
N SER A 495 16.42 -12.06 -5.89
CA SER A 495 15.44 -12.10 -6.98
C SER A 495 14.59 -10.83 -6.98
N THR A 496 14.14 -10.39 -8.16
CA THR A 496 12.98 -9.48 -8.27
C THR A 496 11.70 -10.30 -8.23
N LEU A 497 10.60 -9.71 -7.76
CA LEU A 497 9.29 -10.35 -7.79
C LEU A 497 8.48 -9.84 -8.99
N ALA A 498 8.12 -10.72 -9.90
CA ALA A 498 7.25 -10.42 -11.03
C ALA A 498 5.86 -11.02 -10.77
N ASP A 499 4.82 -10.34 -11.20
CA ASP A 499 3.45 -10.81 -11.15
C ASP A 499 3.10 -11.61 -12.43
N ILE A 500 1.86 -12.12 -12.53
CA ILE A 500 1.43 -12.93 -13.69
C ILE A 500 0.81 -12.12 -14.84
N THR A 501 0.92 -10.79 -14.80
CA THR A 501 0.43 -9.93 -15.87
C THR A 501 1.33 -10.02 -17.10
N CYS A 502 0.81 -9.61 -18.25
CA CYS A 502 1.62 -9.52 -19.47
C CYS A 502 2.38 -8.20 -19.59
N ASP A 503 2.35 -7.36 -18.54
CA ASP A 503 2.98 -6.04 -18.52
C ASP A 503 4.32 -6.11 -17.79
N SER A 504 5.35 -5.48 -18.36
CA SER A 504 6.69 -5.45 -17.76
C SER A 504 6.76 -4.65 -16.46
N ASP A 505 5.78 -3.77 -16.23
CA ASP A 505 5.64 -2.98 -15.00
C ASP A 505 4.99 -3.80 -13.87
N GLY A 506 4.47 -5.00 -14.16
CA GLY A 506 3.94 -5.96 -13.21
C GLY A 506 5.03 -6.61 -12.34
N LYS A 507 5.81 -5.80 -11.63
CA LYS A 507 6.90 -6.26 -10.76
C LYS A 507 7.05 -5.37 -9.54
N ILE A 508 7.60 -5.96 -8.49
CA ILE A 508 8.11 -5.24 -7.32
C ILE A 508 9.64 -5.31 -7.41
N ASP A 509 10.26 -4.18 -7.73
CA ASP A 509 11.71 -4.03 -7.91
C ASP A 509 12.28 -2.90 -7.06
N ARG A 510 11.62 -2.62 -5.93
CA ARG A 510 12.11 -1.67 -4.93
C ARG A 510 11.94 -2.26 -3.53
N PHE A 511 13.05 -2.75 -2.98
CA PHE A 511 13.14 -3.33 -1.64
C PHE A 511 14.09 -2.51 -0.78
N TYR A 512 13.92 -2.57 0.53
CA TYR A 512 14.87 -1.97 1.47
C TYR A 512 15.71 -3.06 2.13
N ASP A 513 17.02 -2.93 2.03
CA ASP A 513 18.03 -3.74 2.71
C ASP A 513 18.70 -2.86 3.79
N PRO A 514 18.73 -3.27 5.08
CA PRO A 514 19.29 -2.44 6.13
C PRO A 514 20.80 -2.18 6.03
N ASP A 515 21.54 -3.05 5.36
CA ASP A 515 22.99 -2.92 5.21
C ASP A 515 23.36 -2.14 3.94
N GLU A 516 22.54 -2.27 2.88
CA GLU A 516 22.87 -1.73 1.56
C GLU A 516 21.90 -0.62 1.06
N GLY A 517 20.82 -0.35 1.78
CA GLY A 517 19.81 0.63 1.39
C GLY A 517 18.78 0.09 0.38
N PHE A 518 18.29 0.94 -0.51
CA PHE A 518 17.30 0.50 -1.50
C PHE A 518 17.94 -0.37 -2.58
N LYS A 519 17.34 -1.53 -2.85
CA LYS A 519 17.79 -2.53 -3.84
C LYS A 519 16.66 -2.92 -4.79
N LYS A 520 17.03 -3.38 -5.98
CA LYS A 520 16.06 -3.93 -6.97
C LYS A 520 15.67 -5.38 -6.75
N THR A 521 16.38 -6.06 -5.86
CA THR A 521 16.22 -7.49 -5.59
C THR A 521 16.05 -7.73 -4.09
N ILE A 522 15.33 -8.78 -3.76
CA ILE A 522 15.13 -9.26 -2.39
C ILE A 522 15.82 -10.62 -2.22
N ALA A 523 16.42 -10.85 -1.05
CA ALA A 523 16.97 -12.14 -0.69
C ALA A 523 15.83 -13.12 -0.37
N VAL A 524 15.81 -14.28 -1.05
CA VAL A 524 14.77 -15.31 -0.94
C VAL A 524 15.37 -16.71 -0.98
N HIS A 525 14.64 -17.69 -0.46
CA HIS A 525 15.06 -19.10 -0.49
C HIS A 525 14.96 -19.67 -1.90
N GLN A 526 15.81 -20.65 -2.21
CA GLN A 526 15.67 -21.45 -3.42
C GLN A 526 14.40 -22.29 -3.35
N LEU A 527 13.71 -22.42 -4.48
CA LEU A 527 12.50 -23.22 -4.60
C LEU A 527 12.86 -24.72 -4.52
N THR A 528 12.14 -25.46 -3.69
CA THR A 528 12.19 -26.93 -3.63
C THR A 528 11.07 -27.49 -4.49
N GLU A 529 11.36 -28.49 -5.32
CA GLU A 529 10.33 -29.12 -6.14
C GLU A 529 9.27 -29.80 -5.26
N GLY A 530 7.99 -29.50 -5.53
CA GLY A 530 6.86 -30.03 -4.77
C GLY A 530 6.52 -29.28 -3.47
N GLU A 531 7.33 -28.31 -3.06
CA GLU A 531 7.02 -27.43 -1.92
C GLU A 531 6.46 -26.09 -2.40
N GLU A 532 5.38 -25.64 -1.76
CA GLU A 532 4.82 -24.33 -2.04
C GLU A 532 5.62 -23.24 -1.29
N TYR A 533 6.14 -22.27 -2.02
CA TYR A 533 6.87 -21.14 -1.43
C TYR A 533 5.98 -19.90 -1.43
N ARG A 534 5.73 -19.35 -0.23
CA ARG A 534 4.76 -18.27 -0.01
C ARG A 534 5.45 -17.00 0.46
N ILE A 535 4.96 -15.88 -0.04
CA ILE A 535 5.45 -14.55 0.30
C ILE A 535 4.26 -13.69 0.76
N GLY A 536 4.47 -12.93 1.83
CA GLY A 536 3.57 -11.89 2.27
C GLY A 536 4.08 -10.50 1.86
N ILE A 537 3.17 -9.66 1.39
CA ILE A 537 3.37 -8.22 1.14
C ILE A 537 2.58 -7.48 2.20
N PHE A 538 3.26 -6.72 3.05
CA PHE A 538 2.71 -6.11 4.25
C PHE A 538 2.43 -4.62 4.07
N LEU A 539 1.69 -4.06 5.04
CA LEU A 539 1.31 -2.65 5.08
C LEU A 539 0.40 -2.23 3.91
N THR A 540 -0.36 -3.18 3.37
CA THR A 540 -1.24 -3.01 2.20
C THR A 540 -2.63 -2.48 2.56
N GLY A 541 -2.94 -2.26 3.85
CA GLY A 541 -4.29 -1.92 4.29
C GLY A 541 -4.73 -0.47 4.06
N ALA A 542 -3.83 0.40 3.58
CA ALA A 542 -4.14 1.78 3.21
C ALA A 542 -3.99 1.96 1.69
N TYR A 543 -5.02 2.52 1.05
CA TYR A 543 -5.14 2.85 -0.38
C TYR A 543 -5.12 1.69 -1.38
N GLN A 544 -4.43 0.57 -1.11
CA GLN A 544 -4.23 -0.49 -2.11
C GLN A 544 -5.56 -1.11 -2.59
N ASP A 545 -6.45 -1.44 -1.65
CA ASP A 545 -7.76 -2.05 -1.96
C ASP A 545 -8.68 -1.21 -2.86
N VAL A 546 -8.45 0.11 -2.83
CA VAL A 546 -9.30 1.16 -3.41
C VAL A 546 -8.79 1.56 -4.79
N MET A 547 -7.47 1.62 -4.93
CA MET A 547 -6.78 2.04 -6.14
C MET A 547 -6.45 0.88 -7.08
N GLY A 548 -6.60 -0.37 -6.61
CA GLY A 548 -6.42 -1.56 -7.42
C GLY A 548 -7.27 -1.54 -8.70
N ASP A 549 -6.64 -1.81 -9.84
CA ASP A 549 -7.29 -1.90 -11.14
C ASP A 549 -7.34 -3.35 -11.67
N MET A 550 -8.31 -3.63 -12.54
CA MET A 550 -8.48 -4.94 -13.17
C MET A 550 -7.59 -5.12 -14.41
N HIS A 551 -6.30 -4.76 -14.31
CA HIS A 551 -5.35 -4.94 -15.41
C HIS A 551 -5.28 -6.42 -15.83
N ASN A 552 -5.26 -6.68 -17.14
CA ASN A 552 -5.44 -8.02 -17.73
C ASN A 552 -6.68 -8.81 -17.26
N LEU A 553 -7.70 -8.12 -16.72
CA LEU A 553 -8.92 -8.73 -16.17
C LEU A 553 -8.66 -9.59 -14.91
N PHE A 554 -7.55 -9.37 -14.20
CA PHE A 554 -7.39 -9.90 -12.85
C PHE A 554 -8.23 -9.06 -11.89
N GLY A 555 -9.24 -9.67 -11.28
CA GLY A 555 -10.12 -8.95 -10.37
C GLY A 555 -9.62 -8.97 -8.93
N ARG A 556 -10.46 -8.55 -7.99
CA ARG A 556 -10.11 -8.56 -6.57
C ARG A 556 -9.74 -9.96 -6.10
N VAL A 557 -8.77 -10.02 -5.19
CA VAL A 557 -8.32 -11.29 -4.61
C VAL A 557 -9.31 -11.81 -3.56
N ASN A 558 -9.19 -13.10 -3.21
CA ASN A 558 -9.88 -13.66 -2.06
C ASN A 558 -9.48 -12.92 -0.78
N GLU A 559 -10.33 -12.95 0.23
CA GLU A 559 -10.09 -12.23 1.48
C GLU A 559 -10.57 -13.04 2.68
N VAL A 560 -9.81 -12.98 3.77
CA VAL A 560 -10.15 -13.62 5.04
C VAL A 560 -10.00 -12.64 6.20
N HIS A 561 -11.00 -12.58 7.06
CA HIS A 561 -11.02 -11.72 8.24
C HIS A 561 -10.68 -12.54 9.48
N VAL A 562 -9.68 -12.11 10.23
CA VAL A 562 -9.10 -12.90 11.32
C VAL A 562 -9.10 -12.10 12.62
N TYR A 563 -9.55 -12.75 13.68
CA TYR A 563 -9.46 -12.28 15.07
C TYR A 563 -8.56 -13.19 15.89
N ALA A 564 -7.85 -12.60 16.85
CA ALA A 564 -7.10 -13.34 17.84
C ALA A 564 -8.06 -13.92 18.89
N ASP A 565 -7.94 -15.22 19.15
CA ASP A 565 -8.71 -15.91 20.17
C ASP A 565 -7.78 -16.72 21.07
N SER A 566 -7.75 -16.38 22.37
CA SER A 566 -6.91 -17.09 23.34
C SER A 566 -7.44 -18.47 23.71
N ASP A 567 -8.72 -18.74 23.45
CA ASP A 567 -9.37 -20.00 23.78
C ASP A 567 -9.26 -21.01 22.62
N ASP A 568 -8.96 -20.53 21.40
CA ASP A 568 -8.70 -21.39 20.25
C ASP A 568 -7.26 -21.96 20.28
N PRO A 569 -7.06 -23.27 20.03
CA PRO A 569 -5.73 -23.87 19.99
C PRO A 569 -4.74 -23.25 18.99
N LYS A 570 -5.22 -22.71 17.87
CA LYS A 570 -4.40 -22.02 16.85
C LYS A 570 -4.21 -20.53 17.18
N GLY A 571 -4.89 -20.01 18.19
CA GLY A 571 -4.79 -18.61 18.62
C GLY A 571 -5.65 -17.63 17.81
N PHE A 572 -6.51 -18.13 16.90
CA PHE A 572 -7.37 -17.31 16.05
C PHE A 572 -8.61 -18.07 15.58
N TYR A 573 -9.57 -17.33 15.03
CA TYR A 573 -10.61 -17.88 14.15
C TYR A 573 -10.79 -16.97 12.93
N ILE A 574 -11.28 -17.55 11.83
CA ILE A 574 -11.70 -16.82 10.64
C ILE A 574 -13.17 -16.44 10.81
N GLU A 575 -13.46 -15.14 10.90
CA GLU A 575 -14.84 -14.64 11.06
C GLU A 575 -15.61 -14.70 9.75
N GLU A 576 -15.01 -14.18 8.68
CA GLU A 576 -15.62 -14.06 7.37
C GLU A 576 -14.59 -14.39 6.28
N THR A 577 -15.06 -15.07 5.23
CA THR A 577 -14.30 -15.28 3.99
C THR A 577 -15.07 -14.66 2.84
N VAL A 578 -14.38 -13.85 2.05
CA VAL A 578 -14.95 -13.19 0.88
C VAL A 578 -14.26 -13.72 -0.36
N GLU A 579 -15.04 -14.31 -1.27
CA GLU A 579 -14.52 -14.79 -2.53
C GLU A 579 -14.08 -13.61 -3.42
N GLY A 580 -12.89 -13.76 -4.01
CA GLY A 580 -12.37 -12.88 -5.03
C GLY A 580 -13.18 -12.96 -6.31
N ASN A 581 -12.83 -12.12 -7.29
CA ASN A 581 -13.61 -12.07 -8.51
C ASN A 581 -13.37 -13.30 -9.41
N SER A 582 -14.47 -13.87 -9.87
CA SER A 582 -14.48 -14.83 -10.98
C SER A 582 -14.31 -14.14 -12.33
N ALA A 583 -13.89 -14.88 -13.34
CA ALA A 583 -13.84 -14.40 -14.71
C ALA A 583 -15.20 -13.84 -15.18
N ARG A 584 -16.31 -14.47 -14.76
CA ARG A 584 -17.69 -14.00 -15.02
C ARG A 584 -17.94 -12.60 -14.47
N GLN A 585 -17.54 -12.33 -13.23
CA GLN A 585 -17.74 -11.03 -12.59
C GLN A 585 -16.93 -9.95 -13.30
N VAL A 586 -15.64 -10.19 -13.56
CA VAL A 586 -14.78 -9.21 -14.24
C VAL A 586 -15.27 -8.92 -15.66
N LEU A 587 -15.66 -9.96 -16.42
CA LEU A 587 -16.23 -9.79 -17.76
C LEU A 587 -17.53 -8.98 -17.71
N SER A 588 -18.37 -9.18 -16.69
CA SER A 588 -19.61 -8.41 -16.52
C SER A 588 -19.32 -6.93 -16.23
N THR A 589 -18.29 -6.63 -15.42
CA THR A 589 -17.80 -5.26 -15.20
C THR A 589 -17.38 -4.61 -16.52
N MET A 590 -16.76 -5.38 -17.43
CA MET A 590 -16.39 -4.95 -18.78
C MET A 590 -17.55 -4.97 -19.79
N GLN A 591 -18.79 -5.02 -19.32
CA GLN A 591 -20.02 -4.97 -20.12
C GLN A 591 -20.25 -6.18 -21.03
N TYR A 592 -19.56 -7.30 -20.79
CA TYR A 592 -19.92 -8.56 -21.42
C TYR A 592 -21.10 -9.21 -20.71
N ASN A 593 -21.81 -10.08 -21.43
CA ASN A 593 -22.82 -10.96 -20.86
C ASN A 593 -22.28 -12.40 -20.89
N PRO A 594 -21.75 -12.92 -19.77
CA PRO A 594 -21.10 -14.24 -19.73
C PRO A 594 -22.03 -15.40 -20.12
N GLU A 595 -23.32 -15.29 -19.84
CA GLU A 595 -24.31 -16.31 -20.21
C GLU A 595 -24.46 -16.40 -21.73
N PHE A 596 -24.47 -15.26 -22.41
CA PHE A 596 -24.51 -15.18 -23.85
C PHE A 596 -23.18 -15.61 -24.50
N MET A 597 -22.05 -15.36 -23.84
CA MET A 597 -20.74 -15.88 -24.27
C MET A 597 -20.73 -17.41 -24.25
N ALA A 598 -21.15 -18.02 -23.15
CA ALA A 598 -21.28 -19.48 -23.03
C ALA A 598 -22.20 -20.06 -24.11
N PHE A 599 -23.37 -19.43 -24.33
CA PHE A 599 -24.29 -19.83 -25.40
C PHE A 599 -23.63 -19.77 -26.80
N LYS A 600 -22.87 -18.71 -27.09
CA LYS A 600 -22.16 -18.57 -28.38
C LYS A 600 -21.11 -19.68 -28.57
N VAL A 601 -20.30 -19.94 -27.55
CA VAL A 601 -19.25 -20.99 -27.62
C VAL A 601 -19.88 -22.37 -27.80
N LYS A 602 -20.92 -22.70 -27.04
CA LYS A 602 -21.71 -23.91 -27.21
C LYS A 602 -22.21 -24.08 -28.65
N ARG A 603 -22.79 -23.03 -29.24
CA ARG A 603 -23.26 -23.08 -30.64
C ARG A 603 -22.12 -23.33 -31.63
N TYR A 604 -20.90 -22.86 -31.37
CA TYR A 604 -19.75 -23.16 -32.21
C TYR A 604 -19.30 -24.61 -32.08
N ILE A 605 -19.30 -25.15 -30.86
CA ILE A 605 -18.98 -26.57 -30.60
C ILE A 605 -19.99 -27.48 -31.29
N ASP A 606 -21.30 -27.23 -31.13
CA ASP A 606 -22.38 -28.00 -31.77
C ASP A 606 -22.25 -28.03 -33.31
N ARG A 607 -21.78 -26.94 -33.91
CA ARG A 607 -21.49 -26.87 -35.36
C ARG A 607 -20.29 -27.73 -35.77
N GLN A 608 -19.25 -27.83 -34.96
CA GLN A 608 -18.12 -28.72 -35.27
C GLN A 608 -18.49 -30.19 -35.03
N VAL A 609 -19.35 -30.48 -34.04
CA VAL A 609 -19.90 -31.82 -33.79
C VAL A 609 -20.76 -32.27 -34.97
N SER A 610 -21.67 -31.44 -35.47
CA SER A 610 -22.50 -31.79 -36.64
C SER A 610 -21.70 -31.99 -37.94
N ARG A 611 -20.50 -31.38 -38.04
CA ARG A 611 -19.55 -31.58 -39.14
C ARG A 611 -18.63 -32.80 -38.96
N GLY A 612 -18.77 -33.54 -37.86
CA GLY A 612 -17.95 -34.71 -37.56
C GLY A 612 -16.49 -34.41 -37.20
N ARG A 613 -16.15 -33.14 -36.90
CA ARG A 613 -14.78 -32.74 -36.51
C ARG A 613 -14.51 -32.93 -35.01
N ILE A 614 -15.56 -32.94 -34.19
CA ILE A 614 -15.51 -33.17 -32.74
C ILE A 614 -16.51 -34.28 -32.42
N ARG A 615 -16.14 -35.24 -31.55
CA ARG A 615 -17.08 -36.27 -31.10
C ARG A 615 -18.09 -35.66 -30.13
N PRO A 616 -19.36 -36.08 -30.12
CA PRO A 616 -20.39 -35.48 -29.25
C PRO A 616 -20.02 -35.43 -27.77
N ARG A 617 -19.44 -36.50 -27.23
CA ARG A 617 -18.99 -36.56 -25.83
C ARG A 617 -17.93 -35.51 -25.51
N ASP A 618 -16.94 -35.36 -26.39
CA ASP A 618 -15.88 -34.36 -26.25
C ASP A 618 -16.48 -32.94 -26.34
N GLY A 619 -17.48 -32.74 -27.20
CA GLY A 619 -18.20 -31.48 -27.32
C GLY A 619 -18.88 -31.05 -26.02
N VAL A 620 -19.56 -31.96 -25.32
CA VAL A 620 -20.16 -31.67 -24.01
C VAL A 620 -19.10 -31.26 -22.99
N SER A 621 -18.02 -32.05 -22.87
CA SER A 621 -16.94 -31.73 -21.94
C SER A 621 -16.26 -30.38 -22.21
N LEU A 622 -16.14 -29.96 -23.47
CA LEU A 622 -15.62 -28.63 -23.83
C LEU A 622 -16.55 -27.49 -23.44
N VAL A 623 -17.88 -27.70 -23.48
CA VAL A 623 -18.86 -26.72 -23.00
C VAL A 623 -18.77 -26.59 -21.49
N ASP A 624 -18.77 -27.71 -20.76
CA ASP A 624 -18.66 -27.73 -19.30
C ASP A 624 -17.37 -27.04 -18.85
N PHE A 625 -16.24 -27.36 -19.49
CA PHE A 625 -14.96 -26.70 -19.23
C PHE A 625 -15.02 -25.18 -19.42
N TYR A 626 -15.63 -24.69 -20.50
CA TYR A 626 -15.76 -23.26 -20.74
C TYR A 626 -16.63 -22.57 -19.67
N GLU A 627 -17.74 -23.19 -19.28
CA GLU A 627 -18.61 -22.65 -18.21
C GLU A 627 -17.92 -22.65 -16.85
N ASP A 628 -17.11 -23.65 -16.55
CA ASP A 628 -16.32 -23.71 -15.33
C ASP A 628 -15.19 -22.66 -15.32
N CYS A 629 -14.55 -22.39 -16.47
CA CYS A 629 -13.62 -21.27 -16.61
C CYS A 629 -14.27 -19.90 -16.41
N LEU A 630 -15.56 -19.74 -16.75
CA LEU A 630 -16.26 -18.49 -16.43
C LEU A 630 -16.49 -18.34 -14.93
N LYS A 631 -16.77 -19.43 -14.21
CA LYS A 631 -17.01 -19.42 -12.76
C LYS A 631 -15.70 -19.35 -11.95
N SER A 632 -14.58 -19.75 -12.52
CA SER A 632 -13.32 -19.82 -11.80
C SER A 632 -12.80 -18.43 -11.41
N TYR A 633 -12.05 -18.43 -10.32
CA TYR A 633 -11.22 -17.32 -9.88
C TYR A 633 -10.29 -16.85 -11.01
N THR A 634 -10.00 -15.55 -11.08
CA THR A 634 -9.20 -14.97 -12.17
C THR A 634 -7.72 -15.36 -12.14
N TYR A 635 -7.21 -15.78 -10.99
CA TYR A 635 -5.80 -16.13 -10.79
C TYR A 635 -5.50 -17.60 -11.11
N LEU A 636 -4.22 -17.93 -11.17
CA LEU A 636 -3.78 -19.27 -11.54
C LEU A 636 -4.01 -20.27 -10.40
N LYS A 637 -4.18 -21.53 -10.78
CA LYS A 637 -4.37 -22.65 -9.86
C LYS A 637 -3.07 -23.39 -9.59
#